data_AF-A0A162IHD6-F1
#
_entry.id   AF-A0A162IHD6-F1
#
_cell.length_a   1.000
_cell.length_b   1.000
_cell.length_c   1.000
_cell.angle_alpha   90.00
_cell.angle_beta   90.00
_cell.angle_gamma   90.00
#
_symmetry.space_group_name_H-M   'P 1'
#
loop_
_entity.id
_entity.type
_entity.pdbx_description
1 polymer ?
#
loop_
_entity_poly.entity_id
_entity_poly.type
_entity_poly.pdbx_seq_one_letter_code
_entity_poly.pdbx_strand_id
1 'polypeptide(L)'
;MYSIPAPVKRLFDIFPLKTYPANNHGLLEDREKQNQNQNQHRLYIFTDSHGVSSSSSSSKDPSFNPQCLKWQAYLSFLNVSFCTIPSNNHASPSGALPFLIPASSSSSSSTSSTPPPVPSHKLKAWTEKNILNQPQPKQQTEQLSVYSSLLDDKIRKAWLYIFYLHPSNFPSAAKRLYVDSATSNSLVRAVLARQLQQAARDELLRDCAYVDEAVLIADADAAFFALATLLGEREWFDGDGNAPGLFDASVFAYTYLCLDEEGRMGMSYNPLAHAIKKYKGQINAMISTPTASRAWLLSNILLPISILLFALGFFPYKPFIPGLATITDQQRDDAPARFDKVVFMVVDALRSDFVYSNESGFQFTQELIRTGAALPFTAHAGAPTITMPRVKAITTGSVPSFVDVILNFAESDTTSTLSHQDTWLAQIRASKENARLVMYGDDTWLKLFPGFFDRYEGTTSFFVSDFVEVDANVTRHVRGEMDVSGAGEWDGMVLHFLGVDHIGHKAGPGSPHMLPKQREMDSIVEQIYTSILTHPHLSRTLFILCGDHGMNDGGNHGGSSPGETSPALVFMSPHLKSLYQHPSTSRYTSTTSSEGQYLPAPLPQPEDGSFQFYKTVEQSDIAPTIAGLLGLGIPLNSLGVFIPELLPLWHDPRSQVAVLLRNARQLVNVVSTKFPHLKFTDDVAANCRRRVESDEEEEEDEDAAALACLWSKAITATTSATATAATANNHQEAITSLLTFSRAAQKVMSNVASNYNLSFLYIAILRDNQSILLLQADETLTSSLPMLISSMKKGQSGVWAGGYLFAVIVGYAGMMFASSYVEEEQQFWHWALSGWDVYLVVKWLQSPQPHHHSRTSAAFESIYIIFTLLGIPRIIRRWNQTGQKYTAEPDIVDFLAIHPRLLWALIAWSYGGVLYRSVRAIGAAAAAAAEKDRADVRKKKKVMLGVSVVAAVVVSFLFKVSFTRAQAPEMMPFDVEDVRGRWIWIWIEKISLVTQCRIAFFLMVAVIVIFNITTKANPDPRTTTTTTTTTLPLNILTLLLLTQSRAENIPLFALYHLQLTTLTTYFKLTPLETSITALIQQYTSFFSFGGSNSIASIDLSSAYNGVSRYDVFAVGLLTFIGNWAGPVWWVCTMRRLREGKQEGRQEGRGMWEKG
;
A
#
# COMPACT_ATOMS: atom_id res chain seq x y z
N MET A 1 -60.15 -63.69 16.32
CA MET A 1 -59.35 -64.94 16.19
C MET A 1 -58.70 -65.23 17.54
N TYR A 2 -58.81 -66.47 17.99
CA TYR A 2 -58.41 -66.96 19.31
C TYR A 2 -56.93 -66.69 19.63
N SER A 3 -56.63 -66.11 20.80
CA SER A 3 -55.26 -65.93 21.28
C SER A 3 -54.66 -67.29 21.68
N ILE A 4 -53.57 -67.67 21.02
CA ILE A 4 -52.88 -68.94 21.24
C ILE A 4 -52.28 -68.99 22.66
N PRO A 5 -52.43 -70.09 23.42
CA PRO A 5 -51.84 -70.24 24.75
C PRO A 5 -50.31 -70.13 24.74
N ALA A 6 -49.72 -69.55 25.79
CA ALA A 6 -48.28 -69.26 25.90
C ALA A 6 -47.32 -70.43 25.58
N PRO A 7 -47.62 -71.72 25.87
CA PRO A 7 -46.75 -72.82 25.49
C PRO A 7 -46.67 -73.05 23.97
N VAL A 8 -47.78 -72.85 23.26
CA VAL A 8 -47.85 -72.98 21.79
C VAL A 8 -47.22 -71.74 21.12
N LYS A 9 -47.27 -70.57 21.77
CA LYS A 9 -46.54 -69.37 21.31
C LYS A 9 -45.03 -69.58 21.25
N ARG A 10 -44.44 -70.31 22.22
CA ARG A 10 -43.00 -70.64 22.21
C ARG A 10 -42.56 -71.51 21.03
N LEU A 11 -43.45 -72.33 20.48
CA LEU A 11 -43.19 -73.10 19.25
C LEU A 11 -43.17 -72.20 18.00
N PHE A 12 -43.98 -71.14 18.00
CA PHE A 12 -43.99 -70.14 16.92
C PHE A 12 -42.86 -69.11 17.04
N ASP A 13 -42.33 -68.84 18.24
CA ASP A 13 -41.18 -67.95 18.45
C ASP A 13 -39.87 -68.51 17.84
N ILE A 14 -39.83 -69.80 17.48
CA ILE A 14 -38.72 -70.45 16.74
C ILE A 14 -38.76 -70.08 15.25
N PHE A 15 -39.89 -69.54 14.77
CA PHE A 15 -40.05 -69.08 13.39
C PHE A 15 -40.04 -67.54 13.33
N PRO A 16 -39.24 -66.94 12.44
CA PRO A 16 -38.48 -67.57 11.35
C PRO A 16 -37.18 -68.24 11.81
N LEU A 17 -36.87 -69.40 11.22
CA LEU A 17 -35.64 -70.19 11.49
C LEU A 17 -34.34 -69.41 11.16
N LYS A 18 -34.45 -68.35 10.35
CA LYS A 18 -33.37 -67.42 10.02
C LYS A 18 -33.96 -66.06 9.68
N THR A 19 -33.72 -65.06 10.55
CA THR A 19 -34.06 -63.66 10.26
C THR A 19 -32.91 -63.05 9.47
N TYR A 20 -33.14 -62.76 8.20
CA TYR A 20 -32.17 -61.99 7.41
C TYR A 20 -32.08 -60.55 7.95
N PRO A 21 -30.90 -59.90 7.89
CA PRO A 21 -30.82 -58.47 8.17
C PRO A 21 -31.78 -57.70 7.25
N ALA A 22 -32.28 -56.56 7.71
CA ALA A 22 -33.20 -55.73 6.94
C ALA A 22 -32.64 -55.47 5.53
N ASN A 23 -33.46 -55.67 4.50
CA ASN A 23 -33.06 -55.45 3.11
C ASN A 23 -32.50 -54.02 2.96
N ASN A 24 -31.23 -53.91 2.58
CA ASN A 24 -30.56 -52.62 2.40
C ASN A 24 -30.81 -52.00 1.01
N HIS A 25 -31.61 -52.64 0.16
CA HIS A 25 -31.92 -52.20 -1.22
C HIS A 25 -33.04 -51.15 -1.29
N GLY A 26 -32.96 -50.08 -0.50
CA GLY A 26 -33.51 -48.78 -0.90
C GLY A 26 -32.44 -48.05 -1.70
N LEU A 27 -32.81 -47.31 -2.76
CA LEU A 27 -31.89 -46.50 -3.58
C LEU A 27 -30.87 -45.80 -2.66
N LEU A 28 -29.59 -46.15 -2.83
CA LEU A 28 -28.48 -45.73 -1.95
C LEU A 28 -28.42 -44.19 -1.78
N GLU A 29 -28.89 -43.43 -2.78
CA GLU A 29 -28.95 -41.96 -2.75
C GLU A 29 -29.92 -41.39 -1.71
N ASP A 30 -31.07 -42.04 -1.45
CA ASP A 30 -32.05 -41.54 -0.48
C ASP A 30 -31.64 -41.84 0.96
N ARG A 31 -30.94 -42.97 1.18
CA ARG A 31 -30.46 -43.36 2.50
C ARG A 31 -29.25 -42.55 2.95
N GLU A 32 -28.33 -42.18 2.05
CA GLU A 32 -27.21 -41.29 2.39
C GLU A 32 -27.69 -39.87 2.76
N LYS A 33 -28.68 -39.32 2.04
CA LYS A 33 -29.32 -38.04 2.39
C LYS A 33 -30.11 -38.12 3.71
N GLN A 34 -30.78 -39.24 3.99
CA GLN A 34 -31.49 -39.44 5.25
C GLN A 34 -30.57 -39.68 6.45
N ASN A 35 -29.42 -40.35 6.27
CA ASN A 35 -28.46 -40.65 7.34
C ASN A 35 -27.60 -39.44 7.74
N GLN A 36 -27.25 -38.54 6.80
CA GLN A 36 -26.43 -37.36 7.12
C GLN A 36 -27.13 -36.36 8.08
N ASN A 37 -28.47 -36.37 8.13
CA ASN A 37 -29.27 -35.40 8.90
C ASN A 37 -30.04 -36.02 10.09
N GLN A 38 -29.68 -37.22 10.58
CA GLN A 38 -30.38 -37.83 11.73
C GLN A 38 -30.16 -37.09 13.06
N ASN A 39 -29.09 -36.29 13.15
CA ASN A 39 -28.67 -35.59 14.36
C ASN A 39 -29.21 -34.15 14.48
N GLN A 40 -30.04 -33.68 13.54
CA GLN A 40 -30.63 -32.33 13.55
C GLN A 40 -32.14 -32.36 13.32
N HIS A 41 -32.86 -31.37 13.85
CA HIS A 41 -34.29 -31.21 13.62
C HIS A 41 -34.53 -30.88 12.14
N ARG A 42 -35.51 -31.53 11.50
CA ARG A 42 -35.81 -31.34 10.07
C ARG A 42 -37.16 -30.67 9.91
N LEU A 43 -37.16 -29.44 9.40
CA LEU A 43 -38.37 -28.66 9.16
C LEU A 43 -38.74 -28.76 7.68
N TYR A 44 -39.87 -29.40 7.40
CA TYR A 44 -40.39 -29.57 6.04
C TYR A 44 -41.26 -28.36 5.70
N ILE A 45 -40.86 -27.61 4.66
CA ILE A 45 -41.46 -26.33 4.27
C ILE A 45 -41.54 -26.18 2.75
N PHE A 46 -42.29 -25.18 2.28
CA PHE A 46 -42.22 -24.71 0.90
C PHE A 46 -40.96 -23.86 0.70
N THR A 47 -39.96 -24.37 -0.03
CA THR A 47 -38.71 -23.66 -0.36
C THR A 47 -38.13 -24.16 -1.70
N ASP A 48 -37.20 -23.42 -2.29
CA ASP A 48 -36.58 -23.76 -3.58
C ASP A 48 -35.57 -24.91 -3.43
N SER A 49 -35.60 -25.86 -4.36
CA SER A 49 -34.64 -26.95 -4.51
C SER A 49 -33.20 -26.49 -4.78
N HIS A 50 -33.00 -25.30 -5.35
CA HIS A 50 -31.65 -24.73 -5.57
C HIS A 50 -30.94 -24.28 -4.29
N GLY A 51 -31.68 -24.05 -3.20
CA GLY A 51 -31.13 -23.70 -1.87
C GLY A 51 -30.54 -24.88 -1.09
N VAL A 52 -30.60 -26.09 -1.64
CA VAL A 52 -30.05 -27.33 -1.06
C VAL A 52 -28.80 -27.76 -1.83
N SER A 53 -27.89 -26.82 -2.12
CA SER A 53 -26.53 -27.19 -2.53
C SER A 53 -25.78 -27.73 -1.31
N SER A 54 -25.40 -29.00 -1.41
CA SER A 54 -24.74 -29.83 -0.41
C SER A 54 -23.36 -29.29 0.03
N SER A 55 -23.31 -28.28 0.91
CA SER A 55 -22.11 -28.01 1.74
C SER A 55 -22.29 -26.98 2.87
N SER A 56 -23.46 -26.35 3.07
CA SER A 56 -23.69 -25.51 4.26
C SER A 56 -24.81 -26.09 5.11
N SER A 57 -24.48 -26.53 6.33
CA SER A 57 -25.42 -26.91 7.38
C SER A 57 -26.17 -25.68 7.96
N SER A 58 -26.54 -24.71 7.12
CA SER A 58 -27.11 -23.43 7.55
C SER A 58 -27.77 -22.61 6.43
N SER A 59 -28.29 -23.23 5.36
CA SER A 59 -29.18 -22.49 4.44
C SER A 59 -30.50 -22.19 5.16
N LYS A 60 -30.60 -20.98 5.72
CA LYS A 60 -31.81 -20.43 6.36
C LYS A 60 -32.60 -19.57 5.37
N ASP A 61 -32.66 -19.96 4.10
CA ASP A 61 -33.45 -19.20 3.13
C ASP A 61 -34.93 -19.15 3.59
N PRO A 62 -35.54 -17.95 3.66
CA PRO A 62 -36.93 -17.79 4.06
C PRO A 62 -37.88 -18.57 3.13
N SER A 63 -38.85 -19.26 3.71
CA SER A 63 -39.94 -19.90 2.96
C SER A 63 -40.78 -18.84 2.23
N PHE A 64 -41.18 -19.14 0.99
CA PHE A 64 -42.14 -18.33 0.23
C PHE A 64 -43.62 -18.56 0.63
N ASN A 65 -43.87 -19.37 1.67
CA ASN A 65 -45.20 -19.61 2.22
C ASN A 65 -45.34 -18.96 3.60
N PRO A 66 -46.35 -18.09 3.85
CA PRO A 66 -46.48 -17.38 5.12
C PRO A 66 -46.57 -18.29 6.35
N GLN A 67 -47.28 -19.43 6.26
CA GLN A 67 -47.41 -20.36 7.39
C GLN A 67 -46.10 -21.11 7.67
N CYS A 68 -45.35 -21.46 6.62
CA CYS A 68 -44.03 -22.06 6.78
C CYS A 68 -43.02 -21.06 7.35
N LEU A 69 -43.01 -19.84 6.84
CA LEU A 69 -42.10 -18.77 7.28
C LEU A 69 -42.36 -18.37 8.73
N LYS A 70 -43.63 -18.31 9.16
CA LYS A 70 -44.02 -18.08 10.55
C LYS A 70 -43.32 -19.04 11.51
N TRP A 71 -43.41 -20.34 11.25
CA TRP A 71 -42.79 -21.35 12.11
C TRP A 71 -41.26 -21.41 11.96
N GLN A 72 -40.74 -21.13 10.76
CA GLN A 72 -39.30 -21.01 10.53
C GLN A 72 -38.70 -19.84 11.34
N ALA A 73 -39.36 -18.68 11.34
CA ALA A 73 -38.97 -17.51 12.11
C ALA A 73 -39.10 -17.79 13.61
N TYR A 74 -40.22 -18.36 14.06
CA TYR A 74 -40.44 -18.69 15.48
C TYR A 74 -39.40 -19.66 16.04
N LEU A 75 -39.07 -20.73 15.30
CA LEU A 75 -38.01 -21.67 15.71
C LEU A 75 -36.63 -21.00 15.73
N SER A 76 -36.39 -20.04 14.83
CA SER A 76 -35.15 -19.27 14.79
C SER A 76 -35.04 -18.29 15.96
N PHE A 77 -36.14 -17.64 16.34
CA PHE A 77 -36.23 -16.76 17.51
C PHE A 77 -35.93 -17.50 18.81
N LEU A 78 -36.35 -18.76 18.90
CA LEU A 78 -36.05 -19.66 20.02
C LEU A 78 -34.66 -20.34 19.91
N ASN A 79 -33.80 -19.92 18.99
CA ASN A 79 -32.47 -20.49 18.74
C ASN A 79 -32.47 -22.03 18.56
N VAL A 80 -33.55 -22.60 18.00
CA VAL A 80 -33.61 -24.03 17.68
C VAL A 80 -32.79 -24.30 16.42
N SER A 81 -31.84 -25.23 16.49
CA SER A 81 -31.07 -25.66 15.33
C SER A 81 -31.87 -26.66 14.49
N PHE A 82 -32.23 -26.26 13.27
CA PHE A 82 -32.95 -27.12 12.31
C PHE A 82 -32.42 -26.93 10.89
N CYS A 83 -32.62 -27.93 10.04
CA CYS A 83 -32.43 -27.81 8.60
C CYS A 83 -33.78 -27.78 7.88
N THR A 84 -33.86 -27.00 6.82
CA THR A 84 -35.07 -26.86 5.99
C THR A 84 -35.06 -27.90 4.86
N ILE A 85 -36.19 -28.54 4.62
CA ILE A 85 -36.35 -29.54 3.56
C ILE A 85 -37.54 -29.13 2.68
N PRO A 86 -37.35 -29.00 1.35
CA PRO A 86 -38.46 -28.73 0.44
C PRO A 86 -39.45 -29.89 0.47
N SER A 87 -40.74 -29.58 0.60
CA SER A 87 -41.80 -30.58 0.70
C SER A 87 -43.11 -30.08 0.07
N ASN A 88 -44.13 -30.92 0.10
CA ASN A 88 -45.49 -30.59 -0.33
C ASN A 88 -46.53 -30.98 0.74
N ASN A 89 -47.76 -30.49 0.59
CA ASN A 89 -48.83 -30.70 1.56
C ASN A 89 -49.19 -32.19 1.76
N HIS A 90 -49.02 -33.03 0.74
CA HIS A 90 -49.34 -34.46 0.81
C HIS A 90 -48.42 -35.25 1.74
N ALA A 91 -47.20 -34.74 1.99
CA ALA A 91 -46.26 -35.35 2.92
C ALA A 91 -46.56 -35.02 4.39
N SER A 92 -47.44 -34.05 4.67
CA SER A 92 -47.74 -33.62 6.03
C SER A 92 -48.77 -34.54 6.71
N PRO A 93 -48.55 -34.95 7.98
CA PRO A 93 -49.53 -35.72 8.76
C PRO A 93 -50.87 -35.01 8.96
N SER A 94 -50.88 -33.67 8.92
CA SER A 94 -52.10 -32.86 9.04
C SER A 94 -52.65 -32.40 7.69
N GLY A 95 -52.08 -32.83 6.57
CA GLY A 95 -52.48 -32.41 5.22
C GLY A 95 -52.05 -30.97 4.84
N ALA A 96 -51.29 -30.29 5.70
CA ALA A 96 -50.77 -28.94 5.46
C ALA A 96 -49.36 -28.77 6.04
N LEU A 97 -48.45 -28.12 5.31
CA LEU A 97 -47.12 -27.73 5.80
C LEU A 97 -47.20 -26.50 6.72
N PRO A 98 -46.24 -26.32 7.66
CA PRO A 98 -45.03 -27.11 7.89
C PRO A 98 -45.21 -28.24 8.92
N PHE A 99 -44.29 -29.21 8.91
CA PHE A 99 -44.13 -30.18 10.00
C PHE A 99 -42.64 -30.40 10.33
N LEU A 100 -42.35 -30.80 11.56
CA LEU A 100 -41.00 -31.03 12.05
C LEU A 100 -40.78 -32.52 12.35
N ILE A 101 -39.68 -33.10 11.88
CA ILE A 101 -39.19 -34.39 12.37
C ILE A 101 -38.06 -34.10 13.38
N PRO A 102 -38.23 -34.45 14.67
CA PRO A 102 -37.17 -34.25 15.66
C PRO A 102 -35.89 -35.05 15.35
N ALA A 103 -34.74 -34.54 15.81
CA ALA A 103 -33.51 -35.31 15.82
C ALA A 103 -33.66 -36.57 16.70
N SER A 104 -33.03 -37.67 16.31
CA SER A 104 -33.10 -38.91 17.10
C SER A 104 -32.25 -38.77 18.37
N SER A 105 -32.88 -38.80 19.55
CA SER A 105 -32.17 -38.74 20.83
C SER A 105 -31.65 -40.12 21.24
N SER A 106 -30.32 -40.28 21.24
CA SER A 106 -29.52 -41.32 21.93
C SER A 106 -29.45 -42.74 21.34
N SER A 107 -28.22 -43.24 21.45
CA SER A 107 -27.64 -44.50 20.99
C SER A 107 -27.98 -45.68 21.90
N SER A 108 -29.22 -46.15 21.88
CA SER A 108 -29.56 -47.45 22.48
C SER A 108 -30.79 -48.08 21.82
N SER A 109 -30.67 -49.39 21.59
CA SER A 109 -31.67 -50.32 21.02
C SER A 109 -31.84 -50.34 19.50
N SER A 110 -31.58 -51.53 18.96
CA SER A 110 -31.54 -51.96 17.56
C SER A 110 -32.91 -52.05 16.89
N THR A 111 -33.72 -51.00 16.99
CA THR A 111 -34.95 -50.84 16.21
C THR A 111 -35.00 -49.45 15.61
N SER A 112 -34.74 -49.33 14.31
CA SER A 112 -34.82 -48.10 13.52
C SER A 112 -36.26 -47.59 13.41
N SER A 113 -36.77 -46.96 14.46
CA SER A 113 -38.03 -46.21 14.40
C SER A 113 -37.72 -44.72 14.36
N THR A 114 -38.01 -44.07 13.24
CA THR A 114 -37.97 -42.61 13.13
C THR A 114 -38.96 -41.99 14.13
N PRO A 115 -38.59 -40.93 14.88
CA PRO A 115 -39.50 -40.27 15.80
C PRO A 115 -40.75 -39.77 15.06
N PRO A 116 -41.93 -39.78 15.70
CA PRO A 116 -43.17 -39.38 15.05
C PRO A 116 -43.10 -37.91 14.61
N PRO A 117 -43.62 -37.57 13.42
CA PRO A 117 -43.62 -36.20 12.93
C PRO A 117 -44.50 -35.29 13.80
N VAL A 118 -44.02 -34.06 14.03
CA VAL A 118 -44.72 -33.02 14.79
C VAL A 118 -45.42 -32.09 13.78
N PRO A 119 -46.75 -32.16 13.64
CA PRO A 119 -47.52 -31.27 12.76
C PRO A 119 -47.54 -29.84 13.30
N SER A 120 -47.82 -28.87 12.43
CA SER A 120 -47.84 -27.42 12.75
C SER A 120 -48.60 -27.06 14.03
N HIS A 121 -49.80 -27.62 14.25
CA HIS A 121 -50.62 -27.35 15.45
C HIS A 121 -50.01 -27.87 16.76
N LYS A 122 -49.04 -28.80 16.70
CA LYS A 122 -48.31 -29.31 17.87
C LYS A 122 -46.91 -28.71 18.03
N LEU A 123 -46.45 -27.86 17.10
CA LEU A 123 -45.11 -27.29 17.14
C LEU A 123 -44.89 -26.40 18.36
N LYS A 124 -45.86 -25.56 18.72
CA LYS A 124 -45.80 -24.71 19.92
C LYS A 124 -45.62 -25.55 21.20
N ALA A 125 -46.51 -26.51 21.41
CA ALA A 125 -46.45 -27.42 22.56
C ALA A 125 -45.15 -28.26 22.57
N TRP A 126 -44.64 -28.62 21.40
CA TRP A 126 -43.36 -29.32 21.27
C TRP A 126 -42.17 -28.43 21.66
N THR A 127 -42.14 -27.17 21.23
CA THR A 127 -41.08 -26.21 21.64
C THR A 127 -41.11 -25.93 23.14
N GLU A 128 -42.30 -25.74 23.72
CA GLU A 128 -42.48 -25.51 25.16
C GLU A 128 -42.00 -26.72 25.99
N LYS A 129 -42.24 -27.94 25.51
CA LYS A 129 -41.87 -29.18 26.22
C LYS A 129 -40.38 -29.54 26.12
N ASN A 130 -39.71 -29.22 25.01
CA ASN A 130 -38.34 -29.69 24.72
C ASN A 130 -37.25 -28.64 24.94
N ILE A 131 -37.61 -27.37 25.20
CA ILE A 131 -36.66 -26.26 25.40
C ILE A 131 -36.79 -25.76 26.85
N LEU A 132 -36.38 -26.59 27.81
CA LEU A 132 -36.58 -26.36 29.25
C LEU A 132 -35.63 -25.31 29.89
N ASN A 133 -34.61 -24.82 29.16
CA ASN A 133 -33.52 -23.99 29.73
C ASN A 133 -33.37 -22.59 29.10
N GLN A 134 -34.35 -22.10 28.33
CA GLN A 134 -34.35 -20.72 27.81
C GLN A 134 -35.52 -19.91 28.39
N PRO A 135 -35.39 -18.58 28.56
CA PRO A 135 -36.51 -17.73 28.97
C PRO A 135 -37.65 -17.90 27.97
N GLN A 136 -38.73 -18.55 28.43
CA GLN A 136 -39.91 -18.79 27.61
C GLN A 136 -40.61 -17.44 27.37
N PRO A 137 -40.98 -17.09 26.12
CA PRO A 137 -41.85 -15.94 25.88
C PRO A 137 -43.15 -16.14 26.67
N LYS A 138 -43.64 -15.07 27.34
CA LYS A 138 -44.87 -15.13 28.13
C LYS A 138 -46.03 -15.60 27.22
N GLN A 139 -47.00 -16.28 27.83
CA GLN A 139 -48.20 -16.76 27.15
C GLN A 139 -48.87 -15.56 26.43
N GLN A 140 -49.25 -15.73 25.16
CA GLN A 140 -49.94 -14.69 24.37
C GLN A 140 -51.04 -14.04 25.22
N THR A 141 -50.94 -12.73 25.45
CA THR A 141 -51.95 -11.94 26.14
C THR A 141 -53.28 -12.05 25.39
N GLU A 142 -54.41 -12.07 26.10
CA GLU A 142 -55.74 -12.10 25.48
C GLU A 142 -55.95 -10.96 24.46
N GLN A 143 -55.26 -9.84 24.64
CA GLN A 143 -55.28 -8.74 23.67
C GLN A 143 -54.63 -9.12 22.33
N LEU A 144 -53.47 -9.79 22.32
CA LEU A 144 -52.75 -10.19 21.10
C LEU A 144 -53.45 -11.34 20.34
N SER A 145 -54.26 -12.15 21.04
CA SER A 145 -55.07 -13.17 20.37
C SER A 145 -56.17 -12.55 19.48
N VAL A 146 -56.73 -11.40 19.88
CA VAL A 146 -57.70 -10.64 19.08
C VAL A 146 -57.02 -10.09 17.81
N TYR A 147 -55.83 -9.50 17.93
CA TYR A 147 -55.09 -8.99 16.76
C TYR A 147 -54.59 -10.11 15.82
N SER A 148 -54.45 -11.34 16.30
CA SER A 148 -54.14 -12.49 15.44
C SER A 148 -55.24 -12.74 14.40
N SER A 149 -56.49 -12.38 14.69
CA SER A 149 -57.59 -12.45 13.71
C SER A 149 -57.39 -11.50 12.53
N LEU A 150 -56.75 -10.33 12.72
CA LEU A 150 -56.46 -9.41 11.61
C LEU A 150 -55.47 -10.01 10.61
N LEU A 151 -54.49 -10.78 11.10
CA LEU A 151 -53.52 -11.48 10.26
C LEU A 151 -54.17 -12.68 9.55
N ASP A 152 -54.84 -13.55 10.32
CA ASP A 152 -55.37 -14.81 9.83
C ASP A 152 -56.66 -14.67 8.99
N ASP A 153 -57.34 -13.53 9.08
CA ASP A 153 -58.53 -13.20 8.28
C ASP A 153 -58.23 -12.11 7.23
N LYS A 154 -58.08 -10.85 7.64
CA LYS A 154 -58.02 -9.69 6.72
C LYS A 154 -56.78 -9.72 5.81
N ILE A 155 -55.59 -9.80 6.40
CA ILE A 155 -54.33 -9.80 5.64
C ILE A 155 -54.18 -11.09 4.82
N ARG A 156 -54.56 -12.24 5.39
CA ARG A 156 -54.53 -13.53 4.68
C ARG A 156 -55.44 -13.55 3.46
N LYS A 157 -56.68 -13.05 3.56
CA LYS A 157 -57.62 -13.00 2.43
C LYS A 157 -57.08 -12.11 1.30
N ALA A 158 -56.51 -10.95 1.62
CA ALA A 158 -55.87 -10.09 0.64
C ALA A 158 -54.66 -10.76 -0.03
N TRP A 159 -53.80 -11.43 0.74
CA TRP A 159 -52.66 -12.21 0.22
C TRP A 159 -53.12 -13.32 -0.73
N LEU A 160 -54.16 -14.09 -0.35
CA LEU A 160 -54.69 -15.19 -1.17
C LEU A 160 -55.17 -14.69 -2.53
N TYR A 161 -55.89 -13.56 -2.57
CA TYR A 161 -56.35 -12.96 -3.82
C TYR A 161 -55.18 -12.49 -4.69
N ILE A 162 -54.30 -11.65 -4.13
CA ILE A 162 -53.20 -11.01 -4.88
C ILE A 162 -52.20 -12.03 -5.40
N PHE A 163 -51.92 -13.07 -4.62
CA PHE A 163 -50.91 -14.06 -5.00
C PHE A 163 -51.48 -15.16 -5.91
N TYR A 164 -52.65 -15.72 -5.61
CA TYR A 164 -53.18 -16.89 -6.33
C TYR A 164 -54.22 -16.57 -7.40
N LEU A 165 -54.94 -15.45 -7.31
CA LEU A 165 -56.05 -15.14 -8.23
C LEU A 165 -55.79 -13.97 -9.18
N HIS A 166 -54.91 -13.03 -8.80
CA HIS A 166 -54.63 -11.87 -9.64
C HIS A 166 -53.94 -12.29 -10.97
N PRO A 167 -54.46 -11.87 -12.14
CA PRO A 167 -54.00 -12.34 -13.45
C PRO A 167 -52.51 -12.11 -13.72
N SER A 168 -51.94 -11.04 -13.16
CA SER A 168 -50.55 -10.65 -13.41
C SER A 168 -49.54 -11.38 -12.52
N ASN A 169 -49.97 -11.87 -11.34
CA ASN A 169 -49.08 -12.50 -10.36
C ASN A 169 -49.13 -14.03 -10.42
N PHE A 170 -50.28 -14.62 -10.76
CA PHE A 170 -50.39 -16.07 -10.81
C PHE A 170 -49.38 -16.72 -11.78
N PRO A 171 -49.19 -16.26 -13.03
CA PRO A 171 -48.23 -16.88 -13.94
C PRO A 171 -46.77 -16.57 -13.59
N SER A 172 -46.45 -15.40 -13.05
CA SER A 172 -45.07 -14.99 -12.75
C SER A 172 -44.54 -15.52 -11.40
N ALA A 173 -45.42 -15.63 -10.41
CA ALA A 173 -45.05 -15.96 -9.03
C ALA A 173 -45.65 -17.30 -8.57
N ALA A 174 -46.98 -17.38 -8.39
CA ALA A 174 -47.60 -18.53 -7.73
C ALA A 174 -47.46 -19.84 -8.53
N LYS A 175 -47.67 -19.80 -9.85
CA LYS A 175 -47.49 -20.96 -10.74
C LYS A 175 -46.03 -21.42 -10.75
N ARG A 176 -45.08 -20.48 -10.85
CA ARG A 176 -43.64 -20.77 -10.84
C ARG A 176 -43.22 -21.49 -9.55
N LEU A 177 -43.69 -20.98 -8.40
CA LEU A 177 -43.25 -21.47 -7.09
C LEU A 177 -43.98 -22.74 -6.63
N TYR A 178 -45.29 -22.87 -6.86
CA TYR A 178 -46.10 -23.99 -6.34
C TYR A 178 -46.46 -25.07 -7.37
N VAL A 179 -46.42 -24.76 -8.67
CA VAL A 179 -46.87 -25.68 -9.73
C VAL A 179 -45.70 -26.19 -10.57
N ASP A 180 -44.84 -25.28 -11.06
CA ASP A 180 -43.73 -25.65 -11.94
C ASP A 180 -42.65 -26.46 -11.20
N SER A 181 -42.51 -26.26 -9.89
CA SER A 181 -41.63 -27.02 -9.00
C SER A 181 -42.13 -28.45 -8.71
N ALA A 182 -43.44 -28.69 -8.84
CA ALA A 182 -44.05 -29.97 -8.45
C ALA A 182 -43.95 -31.06 -9.53
N THR A 183 -43.92 -30.69 -10.81
CA THR A 183 -43.86 -31.64 -11.93
C THR A 183 -43.35 -30.95 -13.18
N SER A 184 -42.74 -31.69 -14.13
CA SER A 184 -42.39 -31.19 -15.46
C SER A 184 -43.49 -31.41 -16.51
N ASN A 185 -44.54 -32.17 -16.18
CA ASN A 185 -45.63 -32.51 -17.11
C ASN A 185 -46.64 -31.36 -17.24
N SER A 186 -46.83 -30.85 -18.46
CA SER A 186 -47.70 -29.70 -18.76
C SER A 186 -49.19 -29.91 -18.44
N LEU A 187 -49.72 -31.12 -18.64
CA LEU A 187 -51.12 -31.46 -18.30
C LEU A 187 -51.32 -31.47 -16.79
N VAL A 188 -50.38 -32.07 -16.04
CA VAL A 188 -50.44 -32.09 -14.58
C VAL A 188 -50.29 -30.68 -14.02
N ARG A 189 -49.40 -29.84 -14.57
CA ARG A 189 -49.28 -28.42 -14.21
C ARG A 189 -50.59 -27.67 -14.44
N ALA A 190 -51.28 -27.89 -15.56
CA ALA A 190 -52.54 -27.22 -15.85
C ALA A 190 -53.64 -27.59 -14.84
N VAL A 191 -53.72 -28.87 -14.45
CA VAL A 191 -54.67 -29.34 -13.42
C VAL A 191 -54.31 -28.79 -12.04
N LEU A 192 -53.05 -28.85 -11.63
CA LEU A 192 -52.58 -28.31 -10.35
C LEU A 192 -52.79 -26.80 -10.25
N ALA A 193 -52.53 -26.07 -11.34
CA ALA A 193 -52.79 -24.63 -11.40
C ALA A 193 -54.28 -24.32 -11.18
N ARG A 194 -55.18 -25.04 -11.85
CA ARG A 194 -56.63 -24.88 -11.63
C ARG A 194 -57.05 -25.25 -10.21
N GLN A 195 -56.54 -26.35 -9.65
CA GLN A 195 -56.85 -26.77 -8.28
C GLN A 195 -56.39 -25.72 -7.26
N LEU A 196 -55.20 -25.14 -7.44
CA LEU A 196 -54.66 -24.11 -6.56
C LEU A 196 -55.49 -22.82 -6.61
N GLN A 197 -55.87 -22.36 -7.80
CA GLN A 197 -56.75 -21.19 -7.96
C GLN A 197 -58.15 -21.46 -7.41
N GLN A 198 -58.71 -22.65 -7.66
CA GLN A 198 -60.03 -23.02 -7.15
C GLN A 198 -60.03 -23.06 -5.62
N ALA A 199 -59.02 -23.66 -5.00
CA ALA A 199 -58.90 -23.70 -3.53
C ALA A 199 -58.78 -22.31 -2.92
N ALA A 200 -58.01 -21.40 -3.54
CA ALA A 200 -57.92 -20.01 -3.09
C ALA A 200 -59.27 -19.27 -3.25
N ARG A 201 -59.99 -19.53 -4.35
CA ARG A 201 -61.31 -18.95 -4.61
C ARG A 201 -62.36 -19.44 -3.61
N ASP A 202 -62.39 -20.74 -3.34
CA ASP A 202 -63.33 -21.37 -2.41
C ASP A 202 -63.12 -20.84 -0.98
N GLU A 203 -61.87 -20.64 -0.55
CA GLU A 203 -61.55 -20.06 0.77
C GLU A 203 -62.00 -18.59 0.87
N LEU A 204 -61.86 -17.79 -0.19
CA LEU A 204 -62.33 -16.39 -0.20
C LEU A 204 -63.87 -16.28 -0.25
N LEU A 205 -64.53 -17.23 -0.91
CA LEU A 205 -66.00 -17.26 -1.03
C LEU A 205 -66.70 -17.92 0.17
N ARG A 206 -65.94 -18.43 1.15
CA ARG A 206 -66.50 -19.11 2.32
C ARG A 206 -67.41 -18.21 3.15
N ASP A 207 -67.07 -16.92 3.24
CA ASP A 207 -67.77 -15.93 4.07
C ASP A 207 -68.41 -14.79 3.25
N CYS A 208 -68.25 -14.78 1.92
CA CYS A 208 -68.65 -13.68 1.02
C CYS A 208 -69.20 -14.20 -0.31
N ALA A 209 -70.27 -13.59 -0.82
CA ALA A 209 -70.93 -14.02 -2.06
C ALA A 209 -70.10 -13.74 -3.33
N TYR A 210 -69.25 -12.71 -3.30
CA TYR A 210 -68.34 -12.35 -4.38
C TYR A 210 -67.04 -11.78 -3.79
N VAL A 211 -65.96 -11.85 -4.55
CA VAL A 211 -64.64 -11.34 -4.14
C VAL A 211 -64.42 -9.98 -4.78
N ASP A 212 -64.32 -8.93 -3.95
CA ASP A 212 -63.99 -7.58 -4.38
C ASP A 212 -62.54 -7.25 -3.97
N GLU A 213 -61.69 -6.98 -4.97
CA GLU A 213 -60.28 -6.64 -4.76
C GLU A 213 -60.10 -5.37 -3.92
N ALA A 214 -60.88 -4.32 -4.19
CA ALA A 214 -60.69 -3.02 -3.55
C ALA A 214 -61.03 -3.12 -2.05
N VAL A 215 -62.06 -3.89 -1.71
CA VAL A 215 -62.44 -4.15 -0.31
C VAL A 215 -61.36 -4.97 0.41
N LEU A 216 -60.82 -6.01 -0.22
CA LEU A 216 -59.75 -6.82 0.38
C LEU A 216 -58.48 -6.00 0.65
N ILE A 217 -58.09 -5.13 -0.28
CA ILE A 217 -56.91 -4.25 -0.11
C ILE A 217 -57.18 -3.20 0.98
N ALA A 218 -58.37 -2.59 1.00
CA ALA A 218 -58.74 -1.60 2.03
C ALA A 218 -58.77 -2.21 3.43
N ASP A 219 -59.34 -3.41 3.59
CA ASP A 219 -59.36 -4.16 4.84
C ASP A 219 -57.94 -4.51 5.32
N ALA A 220 -57.04 -4.87 4.38
CA ALA A 220 -55.65 -5.13 4.70
C ALA A 220 -54.87 -3.86 5.09
N ASP A 221 -55.09 -2.72 4.42
CA ASP A 221 -54.49 -1.42 4.79
C ASP A 221 -54.92 -1.00 6.20
N ALA A 222 -56.22 -1.15 6.52
CA ALA A 222 -56.74 -0.89 7.86
C ALA A 222 -56.14 -1.84 8.91
N ALA A 223 -55.95 -3.12 8.58
CA ALA A 223 -55.30 -4.09 9.46
C ALA A 223 -53.82 -3.74 9.70
N PHE A 224 -53.07 -3.36 8.66
CA PHE A 224 -51.68 -2.91 8.82
C PHE A 224 -51.57 -1.62 9.64
N PHE A 225 -52.49 -0.67 9.47
CA PHE A 225 -52.57 0.53 10.31
C PHE A 225 -52.81 0.20 11.78
N ALA A 226 -53.75 -0.71 12.07
CA ALA A 226 -54.04 -1.15 13.43
C ALA A 226 -52.83 -1.86 14.07
N LEU A 227 -52.11 -2.70 13.32
CA LEU A 227 -50.88 -3.34 13.78
C LEU A 227 -49.75 -2.32 14.02
N ALA A 228 -49.56 -1.35 13.12
CA ALA A 228 -48.56 -0.29 13.30
C ALA A 228 -48.86 0.57 14.55
N THR A 229 -50.13 0.89 14.77
CA THR A 229 -50.60 1.63 15.95
C THR A 229 -50.39 0.84 17.24
N LEU A 230 -50.65 -0.48 17.21
CA LEU A 230 -50.44 -1.36 18.36
C LEU A 230 -48.96 -1.44 18.76
N LEU A 231 -48.07 -1.52 17.76
CA LEU A 231 -46.62 -1.57 17.98
C LEU A 231 -46.11 -0.25 18.59
N GLY A 232 -46.52 0.89 18.02
CA GLY A 232 -46.11 2.22 18.50
C GLY A 232 -44.60 2.42 18.38
N GLU A 233 -43.94 2.77 19.49
CA GLU A 233 -42.47 2.91 19.58
C GLU A 233 -41.77 1.63 20.09
N ARG A 234 -42.52 0.55 20.34
CA ARG A 234 -41.96 -0.71 20.88
C ARG A 234 -41.29 -1.52 19.79
N GLU A 235 -40.23 -2.24 20.16
CA GLU A 235 -39.50 -3.13 19.24
C GLU A 235 -40.30 -4.43 18.95
N TRP A 236 -41.05 -4.93 19.94
CA TRP A 236 -41.85 -6.15 19.87
C TRP A 236 -43.30 -5.91 20.36
N PHE A 237 -44.25 -6.71 19.89
CA PHE A 237 -45.68 -6.55 20.26
C PHE A 237 -45.98 -6.94 21.72
N ASP A 238 -45.15 -7.77 22.34
CA ASP A 238 -45.28 -8.14 23.77
C ASP A 238 -44.37 -7.24 24.62
N GLY A 239 -44.98 -6.31 25.37
CA GLY A 239 -44.31 -5.13 25.95
C GLY A 239 -43.31 -5.35 27.08
N ASP A 240 -43.03 -6.60 27.48
CA ASP A 240 -42.18 -6.94 28.64
C ASP A 240 -40.97 -7.85 28.30
N GLY A 241 -40.81 -8.29 27.04
CA GLY A 241 -39.83 -9.30 26.66
C GLY A 241 -38.66 -8.76 25.83
N ASN A 242 -37.42 -9.12 26.19
CA ASN A 242 -36.22 -8.88 25.36
C ASN A 242 -36.14 -9.76 24.09
N ALA A 243 -37.24 -10.39 23.64
CA ALA A 243 -37.23 -11.33 22.52
C ALA A 243 -38.59 -11.41 21.81
N PRO A 244 -38.62 -11.62 20.47
CA PRO A 244 -39.85 -11.78 19.69
C PRO A 244 -40.62 -13.05 20.03
N GLY A 245 -41.94 -12.93 20.10
CA GLY A 245 -42.86 -14.03 20.32
C GLY A 245 -43.45 -14.65 19.05
N LEU A 246 -44.43 -15.55 19.22
CA LEU A 246 -45.14 -16.19 18.11
C LEU A 246 -45.99 -15.21 17.29
N PHE A 247 -46.49 -14.15 17.92
CA PHE A 247 -47.27 -13.11 17.24
C PHE A 247 -46.37 -12.28 16.32
N ASP A 248 -45.19 -11.85 16.80
CA ASP A 248 -44.18 -11.16 16.01
C ASP A 248 -43.73 -11.99 14.81
N ALA A 249 -43.51 -13.30 15.01
CA ALA A 249 -43.20 -14.23 13.91
C ALA A 249 -44.33 -14.31 12.86
N SER A 250 -45.58 -14.17 13.29
CA SER A 250 -46.75 -14.18 12.39
C SER A 250 -46.84 -12.90 11.57
N VAL A 251 -46.63 -11.74 12.22
CA VAL A 251 -46.59 -10.44 11.53
C VAL A 251 -45.44 -10.42 10.52
N PHE A 252 -44.23 -10.82 10.95
CA PHE A 252 -43.04 -10.90 10.11
C PHE A 252 -43.27 -11.75 8.86
N ALA A 253 -43.90 -12.92 8.99
CA ALA A 253 -44.10 -13.83 7.86
C ALA A 253 -44.93 -13.20 6.73
N TYR A 254 -45.96 -12.41 7.06
CA TYR A 254 -46.76 -11.73 6.05
C TYR A 254 -46.07 -10.45 5.54
N THR A 255 -45.49 -9.64 6.42
CA THR A 255 -44.86 -8.38 6.00
C THR A 255 -43.63 -8.62 5.12
N TYR A 256 -42.78 -9.59 5.46
CA TYR A 256 -41.61 -9.96 4.67
C TYR A 256 -41.99 -10.41 3.25
N LEU A 257 -42.97 -11.31 3.14
CA LEU A 257 -43.42 -11.83 1.84
C LEU A 257 -44.21 -10.80 1.02
N CYS A 258 -44.95 -9.91 1.68
CA CYS A 258 -45.67 -8.84 0.98
C CYS A 258 -44.74 -7.75 0.46
N LEU A 259 -43.63 -7.44 1.13
CA LEU A 259 -42.71 -6.38 0.68
C LEU A 259 -41.87 -6.78 -0.54
N ASP A 260 -41.48 -8.06 -0.64
CA ASP A 260 -40.67 -8.63 -1.74
C ASP A 260 -39.48 -7.75 -2.14
N GLU A 261 -38.74 -7.17 -1.18
CA GLU A 261 -37.67 -6.19 -1.46
C GLU A 261 -36.52 -6.77 -2.30
N GLU A 262 -36.27 -8.08 -2.21
CA GLU A 262 -35.26 -8.80 -3.00
C GLU A 262 -35.81 -9.33 -4.34
N GLY A 263 -37.09 -9.10 -4.65
CA GLY A 263 -37.75 -9.58 -5.89
C GLY A 263 -37.81 -11.10 -6.03
N ARG A 264 -37.68 -11.86 -4.93
CA ARG A 264 -37.64 -13.33 -4.93
C ARG A 264 -39.00 -13.93 -5.31
N MET A 265 -40.10 -13.28 -4.95
CA MET A 265 -41.45 -13.77 -5.26
C MET A 265 -41.79 -13.52 -6.74
N GLY A 266 -41.33 -12.41 -7.31
CA GLY A 266 -41.56 -12.07 -8.72
C GLY A 266 -42.98 -11.57 -8.98
N MET A 267 -43.57 -10.86 -8.00
CA MET A 267 -44.89 -10.24 -8.12
C MET A 267 -44.80 -8.96 -8.96
N SER A 268 -45.59 -8.87 -10.01
CA SER A 268 -45.63 -7.70 -10.90
C SER A 268 -46.60 -6.62 -10.39
N TYR A 269 -47.66 -7.03 -9.67
CA TYR A 269 -48.65 -6.14 -9.08
C TYR A 269 -48.73 -6.37 -7.57
N ASN A 270 -48.38 -5.38 -6.76
CA ASN A 270 -48.25 -5.57 -5.31
C ASN A 270 -48.74 -4.34 -4.50
N PRO A 271 -50.06 -4.14 -4.36
CA PRO A 271 -50.62 -3.05 -3.56
C PRO A 271 -50.40 -3.23 -2.05
N LEU A 272 -50.19 -4.46 -1.56
CA LEU A 272 -49.88 -4.71 -0.14
C LEU A 272 -48.52 -4.17 0.27
N ALA A 273 -47.50 -4.26 -0.61
CA ALA A 273 -46.22 -3.61 -0.37
C ALA A 273 -46.36 -2.09 -0.19
N HIS A 274 -47.25 -1.46 -0.96
CA HIS A 274 -47.52 -0.02 -0.85
C HIS A 274 -48.22 0.32 0.48
N ALA A 275 -49.22 -0.47 0.87
CA ALA A 275 -49.91 -0.34 2.16
C ALA A 275 -48.94 -0.45 3.35
N ILE A 276 -48.01 -1.43 3.32
CA ILE A 276 -47.00 -1.59 4.39
C ILE A 276 -46.00 -0.42 4.38
N LYS A 277 -45.55 0.03 3.21
CA LYS A 277 -44.59 1.15 3.09
C LYS A 277 -45.13 2.47 3.65
N LYS A 278 -46.45 2.69 3.61
CA LYS A 278 -47.13 3.85 4.22
C LYS A 278 -46.89 3.95 5.73
N TYR A 279 -46.67 2.82 6.40
CA TYR A 279 -46.48 2.72 7.86
C TYR A 279 -45.04 2.32 8.24
N LYS A 280 -44.09 2.48 7.30
CA LYS A 280 -42.68 2.03 7.41
C LYS A 280 -41.94 2.60 8.62
N GLY A 281 -42.25 3.82 9.08
CA GLY A 281 -41.62 4.43 10.25
C GLY A 281 -41.84 3.69 11.58
N GLN A 282 -43.01 3.06 11.76
CA GLN A 282 -43.39 2.35 13.00
C GLN A 282 -43.09 0.84 12.92
N ILE A 283 -43.15 0.24 11.73
CA ILE A 283 -42.89 -1.19 11.51
C ILE A 283 -41.37 -1.48 11.34
N ASN A 284 -40.54 -0.46 11.13
CA ASN A 284 -39.10 -0.59 10.89
C ASN A 284 -38.29 -1.22 12.04
N ALA A 285 -38.81 -1.25 13.27
CA ALA A 285 -38.14 -1.95 14.37
C ALA A 285 -38.00 -3.47 14.12
N MET A 286 -38.84 -4.05 13.25
CA MET A 286 -38.80 -5.48 12.89
C MET A 286 -38.14 -5.78 11.53
N ILE A 287 -37.81 -4.75 10.73
CA ILE A 287 -37.35 -4.91 9.33
C ILE A 287 -35.96 -4.26 9.12
N SER A 288 -35.18 -4.03 10.17
CA SER A 288 -33.80 -3.56 10.00
C SER A 288 -32.92 -4.65 9.38
N THR A 289 -32.86 -4.66 8.05
CA THR A 289 -31.58 -4.83 7.37
C THR A 289 -30.72 -3.61 7.72
N PRO A 290 -29.42 -3.80 7.94
CA PRO A 290 -28.66 -2.92 8.81
C PRO A 290 -28.51 -1.52 8.19
N THR A 291 -28.62 -0.50 9.05
CA THR A 291 -28.19 0.89 8.82
C THR A 291 -26.76 0.99 8.28
N ALA A 292 -26.04 -0.13 8.29
CA ALA A 292 -24.72 -0.35 7.74
C ALA A 292 -24.51 0.10 6.32
N SER A 293 -25.39 -0.24 5.39
CA SER A 293 -25.07 0.04 3.98
C SER A 293 -24.89 1.53 3.69
N ARG A 294 -25.55 2.43 4.45
CA ARG A 294 -25.46 3.88 4.28
C ARG A 294 -24.28 4.50 5.02
N ALA A 295 -23.99 4.06 6.25
CA ALA A 295 -22.83 4.52 7.02
C ALA A 295 -21.51 4.08 6.37
N TRP A 296 -21.46 2.84 5.87
CA TRP A 296 -20.34 2.32 5.08
C TRP A 296 -20.18 3.06 3.77
N LEU A 297 -21.26 3.34 3.04
CA LEU A 297 -21.16 4.10 1.79
C LEU A 297 -20.65 5.53 2.05
N LEU A 298 -21.15 6.19 3.10
CA LEU A 298 -20.71 7.53 3.46
C LEU A 298 -19.24 7.56 3.92
N SER A 299 -18.81 6.57 4.72
CA SER A 299 -17.41 6.45 5.14
C SER A 299 -16.47 6.16 3.97
N ASN A 300 -16.85 5.25 3.05
CA ASN A 300 -16.10 4.97 1.83
C ASN A 300 -16.00 6.17 0.87
N ILE A 301 -16.86 7.19 1.02
CA ILE A 301 -16.76 8.46 0.29
C ILE A 301 -15.91 9.47 1.07
N LEU A 302 -16.08 9.57 2.39
CA LEU A 302 -15.36 10.52 3.24
C LEU A 302 -13.86 10.22 3.34
N LEU A 303 -13.45 8.95 3.31
CA LEU A 303 -12.05 8.53 3.35
C LEU A 303 -11.26 9.06 2.13
N PRO A 304 -11.68 8.81 0.87
CA PRO A 304 -11.03 9.42 -0.29
C PRO A 304 -11.03 10.96 -0.28
N ILE A 305 -12.12 11.59 0.18
CA ILE A 305 -12.19 13.05 0.30
C ILE A 305 -11.19 13.56 1.33
N SER A 306 -11.08 12.89 2.48
CA SER A 306 -10.10 13.19 3.52
C SER A 306 -8.67 13.10 2.97
N ILE A 307 -8.34 12.00 2.28
CA ILE A 307 -7.04 11.80 1.65
C ILE A 307 -6.75 12.90 0.62
N LEU A 308 -7.74 13.27 -0.20
CA LEU A 308 -7.58 14.34 -1.19
C LEU A 308 -7.36 15.71 -0.54
N LEU A 309 -8.13 16.05 0.50
CA LEU A 309 -7.95 17.30 1.25
C LEU A 309 -6.61 17.33 1.98
N PHE A 310 -6.18 16.18 2.53
CA PHE A 310 -4.86 16.04 3.14
C PHE A 310 -3.78 16.30 2.08
N ALA A 311 -3.88 15.67 0.90
CA ALA A 311 -2.95 15.86 -0.19
C ALA A 311 -2.92 17.31 -0.70
N LEU A 312 -4.08 17.97 -0.86
CA LEU A 312 -4.15 19.40 -1.25
C LEU A 312 -3.58 20.32 -0.18
N GLY A 313 -3.74 19.96 1.10
CA GLY A 313 -3.15 20.66 2.22
C GLY A 313 -1.63 20.48 2.31
N PHE A 314 -1.18 19.26 2.10
CA PHE A 314 0.21 18.85 2.20
C PHE A 314 1.05 19.29 0.98
N PHE A 315 0.43 19.40 -0.20
CA PHE A 315 1.07 19.81 -1.46
C PHE A 315 0.41 21.07 -2.05
N PRO A 316 0.60 22.25 -1.43
CA PRO A 316 0.00 23.48 -1.91
C PRO A 316 0.57 23.93 -3.26
N TYR A 317 -0.27 24.55 -4.08
CA TYR A 317 0.13 25.15 -5.35
C TYR A 317 1.09 26.33 -5.11
N LYS A 318 2.28 26.28 -5.72
CA LYS A 318 3.27 27.37 -5.64
C LYS A 318 2.93 28.44 -6.69
N PRO A 319 2.67 29.72 -6.30
CA PRO A 319 2.48 30.79 -7.27
C PRO A 319 3.76 31.00 -8.09
N PHE A 320 3.62 31.09 -9.42
CA PHE A 320 4.71 31.21 -10.38
C PHE A 320 4.52 32.48 -11.23
N ILE A 321 5.58 33.26 -11.42
CA ILE A 321 5.59 34.45 -12.26
C ILE A 321 5.88 34.02 -13.71
N PRO A 322 4.92 34.19 -14.65
CA PRO A 322 5.11 33.78 -16.04
C PRO A 322 5.97 34.75 -16.85
N GLY A 323 6.58 34.23 -17.92
CA GLY A 323 7.39 35.00 -18.86
C GLY A 323 8.89 34.86 -18.61
N LEU A 324 9.69 35.64 -19.34
CA LEU A 324 11.14 35.71 -19.20
C LEU A 324 11.54 37.03 -18.56
N ALA A 325 12.55 37.03 -17.70
CA ALA A 325 13.16 38.22 -17.17
C ALA A 325 13.75 39.07 -18.30
N THR A 326 13.56 40.38 -18.21
CA THR A 326 14.07 41.35 -19.18
C THR A 326 15.18 42.20 -18.55
N ILE A 327 16.11 42.66 -19.40
CA ILE A 327 17.19 43.57 -19.02
C ILE A 327 17.14 44.76 -19.96
N THR A 328 17.21 45.96 -19.40
CA THR A 328 17.37 47.20 -20.18
C THR A 328 18.81 47.39 -20.62
N ASP A 329 19.04 48.10 -21.74
CA ASP A 329 20.40 48.36 -22.23
C ASP A 329 21.29 49.04 -21.17
N GLN A 330 20.72 50.00 -20.42
CA GLN A 330 21.41 50.65 -19.31
C GLN A 330 21.89 49.66 -18.24
N GLN A 331 21.04 48.68 -17.86
CA GLN A 331 21.44 47.67 -16.87
C GLN A 331 22.54 46.74 -17.38
N ARG A 332 22.61 46.51 -18.70
CA ARG A 332 23.67 45.73 -19.33
C ARG A 332 24.99 46.50 -19.34
N ASP A 333 24.93 47.80 -19.57
CA ASP A 333 26.10 48.70 -19.56
C ASP A 333 26.64 48.91 -18.14
N ASP A 334 25.76 49.02 -17.14
CA ASP A 334 26.14 49.19 -15.73
C ASP A 334 26.90 47.95 -15.18
N ALA A 335 26.60 46.76 -15.70
CA ALA A 335 27.19 45.49 -15.30
C ALA A 335 27.45 44.57 -16.53
N PRO A 336 28.55 44.79 -17.27
CA PRO A 336 28.84 44.06 -18.50
C PRO A 336 29.19 42.60 -18.23
N ALA A 337 28.88 41.72 -19.19
CA ALA A 337 29.17 40.29 -19.12
C ALA A 337 30.69 40.01 -18.98
N ARG A 338 31.02 39.06 -18.09
CA ARG A 338 32.41 38.63 -17.86
C ARG A 338 32.80 37.44 -18.72
N PHE A 339 31.83 36.63 -19.12
CA PHE A 339 31.98 35.47 -19.98
C PHE A 339 30.95 35.51 -21.11
N ASP A 340 31.29 34.88 -22.23
CA ASP A 340 30.46 34.87 -23.43
C ASP A 340 29.82 33.48 -23.66
N LYS A 341 30.39 32.44 -23.04
CA LYS A 341 29.99 31.04 -23.16
C LYS A 341 30.00 30.34 -21.80
N VAL A 342 29.19 29.29 -21.65
CA VAL A 342 29.21 28.44 -20.45
C VAL A 342 29.29 26.94 -20.82
N VAL A 343 30.18 26.22 -20.15
CA VAL A 343 30.16 24.76 -20.06
C VAL A 343 29.66 24.39 -18.68
N PHE A 344 28.54 23.68 -18.62
CA PHE A 344 27.89 23.24 -17.40
C PHE A 344 27.96 21.71 -17.31
N MET A 345 28.95 21.20 -16.58
CA MET A 345 29.17 19.78 -16.37
C MET A 345 28.59 19.35 -15.04
N VAL A 346 27.55 18.52 -15.11
CA VAL A 346 26.94 17.87 -13.98
C VAL A 346 27.47 16.44 -13.90
N VAL A 347 27.96 16.06 -12.73
CA VAL A 347 28.28 14.66 -12.41
C VAL A 347 27.28 14.24 -11.34
N ASP A 348 26.41 13.29 -11.67
CA ASP A 348 25.33 12.83 -10.79
C ASP A 348 25.93 12.22 -9.51
N ALA A 349 25.33 12.59 -8.37
CA ALA A 349 25.76 12.20 -7.01
C ALA A 349 27.22 12.54 -6.65
N LEU A 350 27.79 13.62 -7.22
CA LEU A 350 29.16 14.08 -6.93
C LEU A 350 29.28 14.71 -5.54
N ARG A 351 29.44 13.88 -4.51
CA ARG A 351 29.78 14.29 -3.14
C ARG A 351 31.04 15.17 -3.11
N SER A 352 31.07 16.14 -2.20
CA SER A 352 32.20 17.08 -2.06
C SER A 352 33.54 16.42 -1.75
N ASP A 353 33.55 15.32 -0.99
CA ASP A 353 34.76 14.58 -0.65
C ASP A 353 35.40 13.91 -1.87
N PHE A 354 34.60 13.54 -2.86
CA PHE A 354 35.10 12.98 -4.12
C PHE A 354 35.93 13.98 -4.91
N VAL A 355 35.80 15.28 -4.66
CA VAL A 355 36.57 16.33 -5.34
C VAL A 355 37.65 16.90 -4.44
N TYR A 356 37.33 17.22 -3.18
CA TYR A 356 38.18 18.07 -2.33
C TYR A 356 39.06 17.33 -1.33
N SER A 357 38.72 16.08 -0.99
CA SER A 357 39.46 15.33 0.02
C SER A 357 40.86 14.92 -0.45
N ASN A 358 41.70 14.51 0.49
CA ASN A 358 43.01 13.91 0.23
C ASN A 358 42.95 12.55 -0.50
N GLU A 359 41.81 11.85 -0.44
CA GLU A 359 41.60 10.54 -1.07
C GLU A 359 40.90 10.66 -2.44
N SER A 360 40.62 11.88 -2.88
CA SER A 360 39.95 12.22 -4.14
C SER A 360 40.74 11.77 -5.39
N GLY A 361 40.00 11.37 -6.42
CA GLY A 361 40.50 11.16 -7.78
C GLY A 361 40.65 12.44 -8.61
N PHE A 362 40.15 13.59 -8.15
CA PHE A 362 40.13 14.88 -8.89
C PHE A 362 41.40 15.72 -8.73
N GLN A 363 42.54 15.14 -9.06
CA GLN A 363 43.85 15.75 -8.85
C GLN A 363 44.09 17.02 -9.70
N PHE A 364 43.64 17.03 -10.96
CA PHE A 364 43.75 18.17 -11.85
C PHE A 364 42.85 19.31 -11.38
N THR A 365 41.61 19.02 -11.00
CA THR A 365 40.70 20.03 -10.43
C THR A 365 41.29 20.65 -9.16
N GLN A 366 41.89 19.85 -8.28
CA GLN A 366 42.60 20.35 -7.09
C GLN A 366 43.81 21.23 -7.44
N GLU A 367 44.53 20.93 -8.53
CA GLU A 367 45.59 21.81 -9.05
C GLU A 367 45.05 23.15 -9.54
N LEU A 368 43.90 23.16 -10.24
CA LEU A 368 43.26 24.42 -10.65
C LEU A 368 42.86 25.28 -9.44
N ILE A 369 42.41 24.66 -8.35
CA ILE A 369 42.12 25.36 -7.09
C ILE A 369 43.41 25.97 -6.52
N ARG A 370 44.49 25.18 -6.40
CA ARG A 370 45.78 25.65 -5.88
C ARG A 370 46.41 26.76 -6.71
N THR A 371 46.17 26.78 -8.02
CA THR A 371 46.75 27.80 -8.94
C THR A 371 45.85 29.03 -9.11
N GLY A 372 44.70 29.06 -8.43
CA GLY A 372 43.71 30.14 -8.53
C GLY A 372 42.94 30.18 -9.86
N ALA A 373 43.07 29.14 -10.68
CA ALA A 373 42.29 28.96 -11.90
C ALA A 373 40.85 28.47 -11.64
N ALA A 374 40.60 27.96 -10.44
CA ALA A 374 39.31 27.49 -9.98
C ALA A 374 38.90 28.14 -8.64
N LEU A 375 37.59 28.20 -8.41
CA LEU A 375 36.98 28.67 -7.18
C LEU A 375 35.99 27.60 -6.68
N PRO A 376 36.33 26.89 -5.59
CA PRO A 376 35.54 25.79 -5.05
C PRO A 376 34.51 26.23 -3.99
N PHE A 377 33.40 25.52 -3.93
CA PHE A 377 32.32 25.65 -2.95
C PHE A 377 31.77 24.27 -2.57
N THR A 378 31.13 24.19 -1.41
CA THR A 378 30.22 23.08 -1.09
C THR A 378 28.81 23.55 -1.43
N ALA A 379 28.15 22.96 -2.42
CA ALA A 379 26.77 23.31 -2.70
C ALA A 379 25.85 22.61 -1.69
N HIS A 380 24.80 23.29 -1.23
CA HIS A 380 23.76 22.69 -0.40
C HIS A 380 22.57 22.28 -1.27
N ALA A 381 22.34 20.97 -1.35
CA ALA A 381 21.26 20.33 -2.08
C ALA A 381 20.13 19.93 -1.12
N GLY A 382 19.20 20.84 -0.83
CA GLY A 382 18.07 20.53 0.07
C GLY A 382 17.18 19.39 -0.45
N ALA A 383 16.68 18.52 0.45
CA ALA A 383 15.83 17.38 0.07
C ALA A 383 14.56 17.80 -0.71
N PRO A 384 14.03 16.96 -1.62
CA PRO A 384 14.53 15.63 -2.01
C PRO A 384 15.78 15.72 -2.91
N THR A 385 16.82 14.97 -2.55
CA THR A 385 18.10 14.88 -3.27
C THR A 385 17.99 13.88 -4.42
N ILE A 386 17.14 14.20 -5.40
CA ILE A 386 16.91 13.37 -6.60
C ILE A 386 17.19 14.22 -7.85
N THR A 387 17.81 13.62 -8.87
CA THR A 387 18.28 14.25 -10.10
C THR A 387 17.32 15.27 -10.72
N MET A 388 16.11 14.87 -11.14
CA MET A 388 15.19 15.78 -11.84
C MET A 388 14.81 17.03 -11.01
N PRO A 389 14.32 16.91 -9.75
CA PRO A 389 14.06 18.08 -8.90
C PRO A 389 15.28 19.00 -8.72
N ARG A 390 16.49 18.43 -8.68
CA ARG A 390 17.74 19.17 -8.46
C ARG A 390 18.20 19.91 -9.70
N VAL A 391 18.18 19.27 -10.86
CA VAL A 391 18.43 19.93 -12.16
C VAL A 391 17.44 21.08 -12.37
N LYS A 392 16.16 20.88 -12.03
CA LYS A 392 15.15 21.94 -12.05
C LYS A 392 15.52 23.09 -11.12
N ALA A 393 15.88 22.82 -9.87
CA ALA A 393 16.28 23.83 -8.90
C ALA A 393 17.52 24.64 -9.34
N ILE A 394 18.54 23.98 -9.87
CA ILE A 394 19.79 24.59 -10.36
C ILE A 394 19.55 25.49 -11.57
N THR A 395 18.60 25.14 -12.44
CA THR A 395 18.34 25.87 -13.68
C THR A 395 17.39 27.05 -13.52
N THR A 396 16.41 26.95 -12.61
CA THR A 396 15.46 28.03 -12.30
C THR A 396 15.93 28.93 -11.15
N GLY A 397 16.82 28.45 -10.28
CA GLY A 397 17.14 29.07 -9.00
C GLY A 397 16.06 28.87 -7.94
N SER A 398 15.12 27.93 -8.10
CA SER A 398 14.02 27.69 -7.15
C SER A 398 14.33 26.57 -6.15
N VAL A 399 13.55 26.48 -5.06
CA VAL A 399 13.59 25.33 -4.14
C VAL A 399 12.73 24.18 -4.68
N PRO A 400 13.23 22.92 -4.66
CA PRO A 400 12.50 21.72 -5.12
C PRO A 400 11.13 21.55 -4.43
N SER A 401 10.22 20.80 -5.05
CA SER A 401 8.98 20.33 -4.43
C SER A 401 8.95 18.81 -4.32
N PHE A 402 8.32 18.27 -3.28
CA PHE A 402 8.05 16.82 -3.19
C PHE A 402 7.11 16.34 -4.31
N VAL A 403 6.24 17.22 -4.82
CA VAL A 403 5.42 16.93 -6.02
C VAL A 403 6.29 16.64 -7.24
N ASP A 404 7.45 17.30 -7.37
CA ASP A 404 8.38 17.04 -8.48
C ASP A 404 8.92 15.61 -8.44
N VAL A 405 8.99 14.98 -7.26
CA VAL A 405 9.39 13.57 -7.12
C VAL A 405 8.31 12.62 -7.62
N ILE A 406 7.05 12.87 -7.26
CA ILE A 406 5.91 12.07 -7.72
C ILE A 406 5.82 12.13 -9.25
N LEU A 407 6.01 13.33 -9.82
CA LEU A 407 5.99 13.51 -11.27
C LEU A 407 7.25 12.94 -11.95
N ASN A 408 8.41 12.87 -11.28
CA ASN A 408 9.59 12.18 -11.80
C ASN A 408 9.33 10.67 -11.97
N PHE A 409 8.56 10.07 -11.07
CA PHE A 409 8.14 8.68 -11.20
C PHE A 409 7.15 8.45 -12.35
N ALA A 410 6.53 9.48 -12.93
CA ALA A 410 5.54 9.41 -14.01
C ALA A 410 6.15 9.88 -15.34
N GLU A 411 7.00 9.04 -15.96
CA GLU A 411 7.86 9.38 -17.11
C GLU A 411 7.10 9.87 -18.37
N SER A 412 5.79 9.62 -18.48
CA SER A 412 4.95 10.04 -19.61
C SER A 412 4.35 11.45 -19.48
N ASP A 413 4.49 12.10 -18.32
CA ASP A 413 3.78 13.35 -18.05
C ASP A 413 4.59 14.59 -18.47
N THR A 414 4.02 15.39 -19.37
CA THR A 414 4.57 16.69 -19.80
C THR A 414 4.43 17.80 -18.73
N THR A 415 3.83 17.49 -17.59
CA THR A 415 3.57 18.44 -16.48
C THR A 415 4.85 18.87 -15.76
N SER A 416 5.94 18.11 -15.87
CA SER A 416 7.25 18.44 -15.28
C SER A 416 8.12 19.34 -16.17
N THR A 417 7.68 19.65 -17.39
CA THR A 417 8.48 20.42 -18.36
C THR A 417 8.71 21.87 -17.91
N LEU A 418 9.88 22.41 -18.23
CA LEU A 418 10.28 23.79 -17.99
C LEU A 418 10.19 24.65 -19.27
N SER A 419 9.50 24.14 -20.29
CA SER A 419 9.34 24.78 -21.60
C SER A 419 8.78 26.22 -21.54
N HIS A 420 7.95 26.50 -20.52
CA HIS A 420 7.34 27.81 -20.28
C HIS A 420 7.88 28.51 -19.03
N GLN A 421 8.95 27.97 -18.43
CA GLN A 421 9.55 28.54 -17.23
C GLN A 421 10.84 29.29 -17.54
N ASP A 422 11.06 30.38 -16.80
CA ASP A 422 12.29 31.14 -16.91
C ASP A 422 13.44 30.37 -16.25
N THR A 423 14.54 30.22 -17.00
CA THR A 423 15.76 29.51 -16.59
C THR A 423 16.96 30.20 -17.21
N TRP A 424 18.17 29.97 -16.68
CA TRP A 424 19.37 30.53 -17.31
C TRP A 424 19.57 29.99 -18.75
N LEU A 425 19.09 28.78 -19.07
CA LEU A 425 19.05 28.25 -20.44
C LEU A 425 18.08 29.03 -21.33
N ALA A 426 16.86 29.28 -20.86
CA ALA A 426 15.88 30.10 -21.58
C ALA A 426 16.42 31.50 -21.84
N GLN A 427 17.13 32.07 -20.87
CA GLN A 427 17.77 33.38 -20.96
C GLN A 427 18.92 33.41 -21.97
N ILE A 428 19.76 32.37 -22.07
CA ILE A 428 20.75 32.25 -23.14
C ILE A 428 20.04 32.23 -24.50
N ARG A 429 19.00 31.40 -24.66
CA ARG A 429 18.26 31.26 -25.92
C ARG A 429 17.56 32.57 -26.34
N ALA A 430 17.11 33.37 -25.37
CA ALA A 430 16.51 34.68 -25.61
C ALA A 430 17.54 35.82 -25.79
N SER A 431 18.83 35.60 -25.49
CA SER A 431 19.84 36.66 -25.46
C SER A 431 20.22 37.21 -26.84
N LYS A 432 20.09 36.39 -27.89
CA LYS A 432 20.37 36.73 -29.29
C LYS A 432 19.66 35.76 -30.25
N GLU A 433 19.34 36.22 -31.46
CA GLU A 433 18.51 35.50 -32.45
C GLU A 433 19.04 34.10 -32.81
N ASN A 434 20.36 33.92 -32.82
CA ASN A 434 21.03 32.66 -33.16
C ASN A 434 21.76 32.03 -31.96
N ALA A 435 21.27 32.25 -30.74
CA ALA A 435 21.82 31.59 -29.57
C ALA A 435 21.63 30.07 -29.66
N ARG A 436 22.70 29.31 -29.45
CA ARG A 436 22.66 27.85 -29.62
C ARG A 436 23.03 27.12 -28.33
N LEU A 437 22.28 26.06 -28.03
CA LEU A 437 22.47 25.24 -26.84
C LEU A 437 22.72 23.79 -27.25
N VAL A 438 23.67 23.14 -26.59
CA VAL A 438 23.98 21.72 -26.82
C VAL A 438 23.92 20.93 -25.53
N MET A 439 23.49 19.66 -25.60
CA MET A 439 23.36 18.81 -24.42
C MET A 439 23.71 17.35 -24.70
N TYR A 440 24.57 16.76 -23.86
CA TYR A 440 24.95 15.35 -23.96
C TYR A 440 24.90 14.70 -22.58
N GLY A 441 24.26 13.54 -22.46
CA GLY A 441 24.14 12.81 -21.18
C GLY A 441 22.71 12.39 -20.83
N ASP A 442 22.39 12.36 -19.55
CA ASP A 442 21.08 11.99 -18.99
C ASP A 442 19.88 12.67 -19.70
N ASP A 443 18.97 11.85 -20.24
CA ASP A 443 17.79 12.29 -20.99
C ASP A 443 16.78 13.14 -20.18
N THR A 444 16.93 13.24 -18.86
CA THR A 444 16.17 14.16 -17.98
C THR A 444 16.20 15.59 -18.50
N TRP A 445 17.31 16.05 -19.06
CA TRP A 445 17.41 17.39 -19.65
C TRP A 445 16.50 17.56 -20.87
N LEU A 446 16.37 16.55 -21.72
CA LEU A 446 15.49 16.59 -22.90
C LEU A 446 14.01 16.59 -22.50
N LYS A 447 13.69 15.89 -21.40
CA LYS A 447 12.35 15.88 -20.80
C LYS A 447 12.00 17.22 -20.16
N LEU A 448 12.93 17.82 -19.41
CA LEU A 448 12.72 19.14 -18.78
C LEU A 448 12.70 20.28 -19.81
N PHE A 449 13.53 20.21 -20.86
CA PHE A 449 13.71 21.29 -21.83
C PHE A 449 13.42 20.84 -23.27
N PRO A 450 12.16 20.43 -23.59
CA PRO A 450 11.82 19.96 -24.92
C PRO A 450 12.02 21.08 -25.95
N GLY A 451 12.83 20.81 -26.98
CA GLY A 451 13.11 21.75 -28.07
C GLY A 451 14.10 22.88 -27.75
N PHE A 452 14.80 22.82 -26.61
CA PHE A 452 15.80 23.85 -26.23
C PHE A 452 17.18 23.63 -26.84
N PHE A 453 17.56 22.39 -27.10
CA PHE A 453 18.91 22.02 -27.56
C PHE A 453 18.93 21.80 -29.06
N ASP A 454 19.90 22.41 -29.73
CA ASP A 454 20.07 22.35 -31.19
C ASP A 454 20.85 21.10 -31.63
N ARG A 455 21.79 20.65 -30.79
CA ARG A 455 22.43 19.34 -30.88
C ARG A 455 22.34 18.65 -29.54
N TYR A 456 21.93 17.40 -29.57
CA TYR A 456 21.86 16.63 -28.34
C TYR A 456 21.93 15.13 -28.57
N GLU A 457 22.41 14.41 -27.55
CA GLU A 457 22.25 12.96 -27.44
C GLU A 457 21.97 12.58 -25.98
N GLY A 458 20.75 12.10 -25.75
CA GLY A 458 20.26 11.68 -24.44
C GLY A 458 20.46 10.19 -24.19
N THR A 459 20.87 9.81 -22.99
CA THR A 459 20.96 8.42 -22.51
C THR A 459 19.97 8.19 -21.39
N THR A 460 19.33 7.02 -21.39
CA THR A 460 18.32 6.66 -20.37
C THR A 460 18.98 6.32 -19.03
N SER A 461 18.56 7.00 -17.97
CA SER A 461 19.22 6.99 -16.65
C SER A 461 18.79 5.82 -15.74
N PHE A 462 17.85 5.00 -16.17
CA PHE A 462 17.31 3.90 -15.35
C PHE A 462 18.09 2.57 -15.45
N PHE A 463 19.06 2.45 -16.36
CA PHE A 463 19.90 1.25 -16.46
C PHE A 463 21.15 1.38 -15.58
N VAL A 464 20.95 1.28 -14.26
CA VAL A 464 22.00 1.39 -13.21
C VAL A 464 23.17 0.40 -13.37
N SER A 465 22.99 -0.66 -14.17
CA SER A 465 24.03 -1.67 -14.42
C SER A 465 25.20 -1.18 -15.28
N ASP A 466 25.08 -0.02 -15.92
CA ASP A 466 26.08 0.49 -16.86
C ASP A 466 26.63 1.86 -16.42
N PHE A 467 27.86 1.86 -15.91
CA PHE A 467 28.61 3.06 -15.51
C PHE A 467 29.75 3.38 -16.49
N VAL A 468 29.73 2.84 -17.73
CA VAL A 468 30.80 3.07 -18.71
C VAL A 468 30.25 3.55 -20.06
N GLU A 469 29.21 2.91 -20.61
CA GLU A 469 28.71 3.27 -21.95
C GLU A 469 28.09 4.67 -21.97
N VAL A 470 27.36 5.02 -20.91
CA VAL A 470 26.72 6.34 -20.76
C VAL A 470 27.75 7.45 -20.71
N ASP A 471 28.77 7.33 -19.86
CA ASP A 471 29.81 8.36 -19.75
C ASP A 471 30.67 8.42 -21.02
N ALA A 472 30.94 7.28 -21.67
CA ALA A 472 31.61 7.24 -22.97
C ALA A 472 30.79 7.93 -24.08
N ASN A 473 29.46 7.84 -24.01
CA ASN A 473 28.52 8.54 -24.89
C ASN A 473 28.63 10.06 -24.77
N VAL A 474 28.78 10.58 -23.55
CA VAL A 474 29.02 12.01 -23.34
C VAL A 474 30.43 12.38 -23.81
N THR A 475 31.43 11.65 -23.36
CA THR A 475 32.85 11.94 -23.59
C THR A 475 33.22 12.01 -25.07
N ARG A 476 32.64 11.15 -25.93
CA ARG A 476 32.95 11.16 -27.37
C ARG A 476 32.56 12.45 -28.08
N HIS A 477 31.56 13.18 -27.58
CA HIS A 477 31.12 14.45 -28.16
C HIS A 477 31.97 15.64 -27.70
N VAL A 478 32.55 15.56 -26.50
CA VAL A 478 33.36 16.63 -25.90
C VAL A 478 34.48 17.09 -26.84
N ARG A 479 35.20 16.17 -27.49
CA ARG A 479 36.26 16.53 -28.46
C ARG A 479 35.71 17.37 -29.62
N GLY A 480 34.63 16.92 -30.24
CA GLY A 480 34.06 17.57 -31.42
C GLY A 480 33.52 18.97 -31.13
N GLU A 481 32.91 19.17 -29.96
CA GLU A 481 32.33 20.47 -29.57
C GLU A 481 33.39 21.50 -29.12
N MET A 482 34.55 21.03 -28.64
CA MET A 482 35.64 21.89 -28.15
C MET A 482 36.67 22.26 -29.25
N ASP A 483 36.68 21.54 -30.38
CA ASP A 483 37.58 21.79 -31.52
C ASP A 483 37.12 22.96 -32.42
N VAL A 484 38.05 23.47 -33.25
CA VAL A 484 37.85 24.61 -34.17
C VAL A 484 36.70 24.38 -35.17
N SER A 485 36.33 23.13 -35.47
CA SER A 485 35.17 22.79 -36.31
C SER A 485 33.81 22.89 -35.59
N GLY A 486 33.77 22.76 -34.26
CA GLY A 486 32.58 23.01 -33.42
C GLY A 486 32.47 24.45 -32.92
N ALA A 487 33.58 25.18 -32.99
CA ALA A 487 33.89 26.50 -32.41
C ALA A 487 32.94 27.68 -32.66
N GLY A 488 32.03 27.59 -33.62
CA GLY A 488 31.18 28.72 -34.01
C GLY A 488 29.74 28.63 -33.53
N GLU A 489 29.33 27.52 -32.92
CA GLU A 489 27.92 27.11 -32.98
C GLU A 489 27.23 26.87 -31.64
N TRP A 490 27.81 27.21 -30.49
CA TRP A 490 27.11 27.08 -29.20
C TRP A 490 27.47 28.19 -28.22
N ASP A 491 26.54 28.54 -27.34
CA ASP A 491 26.68 29.55 -26.28
C ASP A 491 26.53 28.95 -24.87
N GLY A 492 25.80 27.84 -24.77
CA GLY A 492 25.77 26.99 -23.59
C GLY A 492 25.91 25.52 -23.96
N MET A 493 26.76 24.80 -23.25
CA MET A 493 26.93 23.36 -23.36
C MET A 493 26.63 22.70 -22.01
N VAL A 494 25.70 21.75 -22.00
CA VAL A 494 25.37 20.94 -20.82
C VAL A 494 25.91 19.53 -21.00
N LEU A 495 26.67 19.03 -20.04
CA LEU A 495 27.17 17.66 -19.99
C LEU A 495 26.67 17.02 -18.70
N HIS A 496 26.01 15.87 -18.77
CA HIS A 496 25.51 15.18 -17.57
C HIS A 496 25.98 13.72 -17.52
N PHE A 497 26.88 13.42 -16.57
CA PHE A 497 27.49 12.10 -16.37
C PHE A 497 26.81 11.35 -15.23
N LEU A 498 26.58 10.05 -15.40
CA LEU A 498 25.84 9.21 -14.44
C LEU A 498 26.71 8.17 -13.74
N GLY A 499 27.95 7.93 -14.21
CA GLY A 499 28.76 6.80 -13.74
C GLY A 499 29.09 6.83 -12.24
N VAL A 500 29.19 8.00 -11.62
CA VAL A 500 29.44 8.13 -10.17
C VAL A 500 28.21 7.66 -9.38
N ASP A 501 27.03 8.19 -9.69
CA ASP A 501 25.75 7.77 -9.08
C ASP A 501 25.48 6.28 -9.30
N HIS A 502 25.65 5.77 -10.53
CA HIS A 502 25.46 4.35 -10.83
C HIS A 502 26.37 3.43 -10.01
N ILE A 503 27.64 3.81 -9.78
CA ILE A 503 28.55 3.05 -8.90
C ILE A 503 28.08 3.16 -7.44
N GLY A 504 27.61 4.33 -7.03
CA GLY A 504 26.99 4.58 -5.72
C GLY A 504 25.87 3.59 -5.45
N HIS A 505 24.80 3.60 -6.26
CA HIS A 505 23.67 2.68 -6.10
C HIS A 505 24.06 1.20 -6.13
N LYS A 506 25.09 0.87 -6.91
CA LYS A 506 25.52 -0.51 -7.10
C LYS A 506 26.34 -1.05 -5.91
N ALA A 507 27.31 -0.28 -5.42
CA ALA A 507 28.34 -0.78 -4.50
C ALA A 507 28.76 0.22 -3.43
N GLY A 508 28.08 1.37 -3.32
CA GLY A 508 28.36 2.43 -2.37
C GLY A 508 29.54 3.33 -2.76
N PRO A 509 29.69 4.46 -2.06
CA PRO A 509 30.77 5.44 -2.28
C PRO A 509 32.17 4.88 -1.99
N GLY A 510 32.28 3.88 -1.12
CA GLY A 510 33.55 3.18 -0.80
C GLY A 510 33.98 2.12 -1.81
N SER A 511 33.23 1.93 -2.90
CA SER A 511 33.51 0.91 -3.91
C SER A 511 34.91 1.06 -4.52
N PRO A 512 35.64 -0.04 -4.80
CA PRO A 512 36.91 0.01 -5.51
C PRO A 512 36.79 0.57 -6.94
N HIS A 513 35.58 0.65 -7.49
CA HIS A 513 35.29 1.27 -8.78
C HIS A 513 35.12 2.79 -8.71
N MET A 514 34.88 3.36 -7.53
CA MET A 514 34.60 4.79 -7.36
C MET A 514 35.82 5.65 -7.67
N LEU A 515 36.99 5.32 -7.13
CA LEU A 515 38.21 6.11 -7.35
C LEU A 515 38.66 6.13 -8.83
N PRO A 516 38.69 5.00 -9.57
CA PRO A 516 38.90 5.02 -11.02
C PRO A 516 37.91 5.92 -11.77
N LYS A 517 36.63 5.90 -11.39
CA LYS A 517 35.60 6.74 -12.02
C LYS A 517 35.80 8.23 -11.73
N GLN A 518 36.20 8.60 -10.50
CA GLN A 518 36.58 9.99 -10.18
C GLN A 518 37.72 10.49 -11.08
N ARG A 519 38.75 9.66 -11.30
CA ARG A 519 39.87 10.00 -12.20
C ARG A 519 39.44 10.17 -13.65
N GLU A 520 38.48 9.36 -14.11
CA GLU A 520 37.90 9.50 -15.46
C GLU A 520 37.22 10.88 -15.61
N MET A 521 36.38 11.26 -14.64
CA MET A 521 35.69 12.55 -14.63
C MET A 521 36.68 13.73 -14.59
N ASP A 522 37.72 13.64 -13.77
CA ASP A 522 38.78 14.66 -13.69
C ASP A 522 39.59 14.76 -15.00
N SER A 523 39.80 13.67 -15.74
CA SER A 523 40.44 13.73 -17.05
C SER A 523 39.60 14.48 -18.10
N ILE A 524 38.27 14.43 -17.97
CA ILE A 524 37.34 15.19 -18.83
C ILE A 524 37.39 16.67 -18.45
N VAL A 525 37.48 16.99 -17.16
CA VAL A 525 37.73 18.36 -16.68
C VAL A 525 39.04 18.90 -17.27
N GLU A 526 40.13 18.11 -17.23
CA GLU A 526 41.42 18.45 -17.84
C GLU A 526 41.28 18.72 -19.33
N GLN A 527 40.59 17.85 -20.06
CA GLN A 527 40.37 17.99 -21.50
C GLN A 527 39.61 19.28 -21.86
N ILE A 528 38.51 19.57 -21.15
CA ILE A 528 37.69 20.77 -21.38
C ILE A 528 38.49 22.02 -21.06
N TYR A 529 39.13 22.07 -19.88
CA TYR A 529 39.89 23.23 -19.45
C TYR A 529 41.10 23.51 -20.35
N THR A 530 41.79 22.47 -20.80
CA THR A 530 42.89 22.59 -21.75
C THR A 530 42.43 23.19 -23.07
N SER A 531 41.25 22.77 -23.56
CA SER A 531 40.66 23.33 -24.77
C SER A 531 40.28 24.81 -24.61
N ILE A 532 39.78 25.21 -23.43
CA ILE A 532 39.50 26.62 -23.10
C ILE A 532 40.79 27.47 -23.11
N LEU A 533 41.90 26.89 -22.65
CA LEU A 533 43.21 27.55 -22.67
C LEU A 533 43.81 27.69 -24.07
N THR A 534 43.68 26.67 -24.91
CA THR A 534 44.38 26.60 -26.20
C THR A 534 43.61 27.24 -27.35
N HIS A 535 42.28 27.22 -27.32
CA HIS A 535 41.45 27.71 -28.42
C HIS A 535 40.97 29.16 -28.18
N PRO A 536 41.33 30.13 -29.05
CA PRO A 536 41.01 31.55 -28.83
C PRO A 536 39.51 31.86 -28.69
N HIS A 537 38.67 31.14 -29.44
CA HIS A 537 37.21 31.33 -29.41
C HIS A 537 36.56 30.87 -28.09
N LEU A 538 37.27 30.10 -27.26
CA LEU A 538 36.83 29.64 -25.93
C LEU A 538 37.44 30.46 -24.79
N SER A 539 38.33 31.41 -25.07
CA SER A 539 39.08 32.15 -24.05
C SER A 539 38.20 32.79 -22.97
N ARG A 540 36.98 33.24 -23.33
CA ARG A 540 35.98 33.84 -22.44
C ARG A 540 34.86 32.87 -22.04
N THR A 541 35.20 31.59 -21.86
CA THR A 541 34.26 30.56 -21.40
C THR A 541 34.32 30.40 -19.88
N LEU A 542 33.14 30.29 -19.26
CA LEU A 542 32.96 29.87 -17.88
C LEU A 542 32.74 28.35 -17.86
N PHE A 543 33.58 27.61 -17.14
CA PHE A 543 33.38 26.18 -16.92
C PHE A 543 32.91 25.93 -15.49
N ILE A 544 31.77 25.27 -15.33
CA ILE A 544 31.19 24.92 -14.03
C ILE A 544 31.13 23.40 -13.93
N LEU A 545 31.75 22.84 -12.90
CA LEU A 545 31.60 21.45 -12.48
C LEU A 545 30.73 21.44 -11.23
N CYS A 546 29.65 20.66 -11.21
CA CYS A 546 28.83 20.51 -10.02
C CYS A 546 28.21 19.11 -9.88
N GLY A 547 27.92 18.73 -8.64
CA GLY A 547 26.96 17.68 -8.34
C GLY A 547 25.55 18.26 -8.22
N ASP A 548 24.56 17.53 -8.72
CA ASP A 548 23.14 17.79 -8.50
C ASP A 548 22.68 17.34 -7.10
N HIS A 549 23.26 16.27 -6.57
CA HIS A 549 23.24 15.85 -5.16
C HIS A 549 24.52 15.09 -4.82
N GLY A 550 24.62 14.61 -3.58
CA GLY A 550 25.59 13.58 -3.20
C GLY A 550 24.91 12.22 -2.97
N MET A 551 25.47 11.39 -2.09
CA MET A 551 24.91 10.09 -1.72
C MET A 551 25.26 9.76 -0.27
N ASN A 552 24.42 8.96 0.39
CA ASN A 552 24.75 8.43 1.70
C ASN A 552 25.82 7.32 1.60
N ASP A 553 26.29 6.83 2.74
CA ASP A 553 27.36 5.83 2.77
C ASP A 553 26.91 4.44 2.27
N GLY A 554 25.59 4.20 2.17
CA GLY A 554 25.02 3.03 1.50
C GLY A 554 24.87 3.20 -0.01
N GLY A 555 25.27 4.35 -0.57
CA GLY A 555 25.17 4.63 -2.00
C GLY A 555 23.78 5.04 -2.49
N ASN A 556 22.83 5.29 -1.58
CA ASN A 556 21.49 5.78 -1.94
C ASN A 556 21.40 7.31 -1.78
N HIS A 557 20.36 7.91 -2.33
CA HIS A 557 20.07 9.33 -2.21
C HIS A 557 18.55 9.61 -2.24
N GLY A 558 18.13 10.85 -1.99
CA GLY A 558 16.73 11.29 -1.92
C GLY A 558 16.32 11.83 -0.55
N GLY A 559 17.15 11.59 0.47
CA GLY A 559 17.01 12.10 1.84
C GLY A 559 17.81 13.38 2.09
N SER A 560 18.19 13.56 3.36
CA SER A 560 18.81 14.78 3.89
C SER A 560 20.07 14.52 4.71
N SER A 561 20.75 13.38 4.52
CA SER A 561 22.02 13.14 5.21
C SER A 561 23.12 14.08 4.69
N PRO A 562 24.14 14.42 5.49
CA PRO A 562 25.21 15.31 5.06
C PRO A 562 25.89 14.90 3.75
N GLY A 563 26.10 13.60 3.53
CA GLY A 563 26.65 13.07 2.28
C GLY A 563 25.72 13.26 1.07
N GLU A 564 24.39 13.24 1.26
CA GLU A 564 23.41 13.48 0.20
C GLU A 564 23.29 14.98 -0.14
N THR A 565 23.40 15.86 0.85
CA THR A 565 23.10 17.29 0.73
C THR A 565 24.30 18.16 0.39
N SER A 566 25.52 17.61 0.37
CA SER A 566 26.77 18.36 0.22
C SER A 566 27.54 18.02 -1.09
N PRO A 567 26.96 18.23 -2.29
CA PRO A 567 27.71 18.06 -3.53
C PRO A 567 28.84 19.09 -3.73
N ALA A 568 29.83 18.72 -4.55
CA ALA A 568 30.86 19.64 -5.02
C ALA A 568 30.30 20.69 -5.99
N LEU A 569 30.87 21.90 -5.96
CA LEU A 569 30.61 22.97 -6.94
C LEU A 569 31.91 23.75 -7.18
N VAL A 570 32.39 23.77 -8.43
CA VAL A 570 33.64 24.43 -8.81
C VAL A 570 33.43 25.30 -10.05
N PHE A 571 33.77 26.58 -9.94
CA PHE A 571 33.85 27.49 -11.08
C PHE A 571 35.29 27.54 -11.59
N MET A 572 35.49 27.44 -12.90
CA MET A 572 36.79 27.32 -13.55
C MET A 572 36.89 28.26 -14.75
N SER A 573 37.96 29.04 -14.81
CA SER A 573 38.34 29.79 -16.00
C SER A 573 39.75 30.36 -15.83
N PRO A 574 40.56 30.51 -16.91
CA PRO A 574 41.83 31.22 -16.83
C PRO A 574 41.69 32.65 -16.27
N HIS A 575 40.52 33.27 -16.49
CA HIS A 575 40.20 34.61 -15.99
C HIS A 575 39.97 34.67 -14.47
N LEU A 576 39.74 33.55 -13.77
CA LEU A 576 39.58 33.56 -12.32
C LEU A 576 40.89 33.84 -11.58
N LYS A 577 42.05 33.61 -12.22
CA LYS A 577 43.36 33.92 -11.64
C LYS A 577 43.51 35.38 -11.22
N SER A 578 42.81 36.30 -11.89
CA SER A 578 42.84 37.73 -11.53
C SER A 578 42.20 38.02 -10.17
N LEU A 579 41.33 37.13 -9.66
CA LEU A 579 40.74 37.27 -8.33
C LEU A 579 41.81 37.20 -7.24
N TYR A 580 42.75 36.26 -7.35
CA TYR A 580 43.81 36.06 -6.36
C TYR A 580 44.93 37.10 -6.43
N GLN A 581 44.96 37.89 -7.50
CA GLN A 581 45.89 39.02 -7.67
C GLN A 581 45.34 40.33 -7.08
N HIS A 582 44.08 40.37 -6.66
CA HIS A 582 43.43 41.59 -6.16
C HIS A 582 43.56 41.73 -4.62
N PRO A 583 43.95 42.88 -4.06
CA PRO A 583 44.07 43.06 -2.59
C PRO A 583 42.77 42.86 -1.80
N SER A 584 41.62 42.90 -2.47
CA SER A 584 40.28 42.81 -1.87
C SER A 584 39.79 41.38 -1.61
N THR A 585 40.39 40.36 -2.23
CA THR A 585 39.94 38.96 -2.08
C THR A 585 40.27 38.38 -0.72
N SER A 586 41.28 38.90 -0.02
CA SER A 586 41.58 38.58 1.38
C SER A 586 40.40 38.81 2.34
N ARG A 587 39.36 39.55 1.92
CA ARG A 587 38.18 39.87 2.73
C ARG A 587 37.03 38.87 2.60
N TYR A 588 37.01 38.05 1.54
CA TYR A 588 35.94 37.07 1.25
C TYR A 588 36.40 35.61 1.39
N THR A 589 37.71 35.35 1.37
CA THR A 589 38.30 34.03 1.62
C THR A 589 38.77 33.92 3.08
N SER A 590 37.92 33.44 3.98
CA SER A 590 38.24 33.32 5.42
C SER A 590 39.15 32.13 5.78
N THR A 591 39.73 31.45 4.80
CA THR A 591 40.60 30.28 4.95
C THR A 591 41.93 30.46 4.20
N THR A 592 42.64 31.55 4.45
CA THR A 592 43.98 31.78 3.87
C THR A 592 45.07 31.27 4.81
N SER A 593 45.93 30.38 4.31
CA SER A 593 47.20 30.04 4.94
C SER A 593 48.15 31.25 4.95
N SER A 594 49.02 31.31 5.94
CA SER A 594 49.95 32.42 6.21
C SER A 594 51.11 32.57 5.21
N GLU A 595 51.16 31.77 4.14
CA GLU A 595 52.20 31.85 3.11
C GLU A 595 51.58 31.71 1.71
N GLY A 596 51.35 32.82 1.02
CA GLY A 596 51.12 32.86 -0.44
C GLY A 596 49.72 32.51 -0.96
N GLN A 597 48.81 33.50 -0.95
CA GLN A 597 47.77 33.84 -1.95
C GLN A 597 46.81 32.79 -2.59
N TYR A 598 46.83 31.50 -2.26
CA TYR A 598 45.93 30.48 -2.85
C TYR A 598 45.18 29.64 -1.81
N LEU A 599 44.04 29.06 -2.22
CA LEU A 599 43.25 28.17 -1.36
C LEU A 599 43.96 26.80 -1.21
N PRO A 600 44.01 26.22 0.01
CA PRO A 600 44.56 24.89 0.22
C PRO A 600 43.68 23.82 -0.47
N ALA A 601 44.32 22.92 -1.22
CA ALA A 601 43.72 21.70 -1.77
C ALA A 601 44.83 20.64 -1.96
N PRO A 602 44.61 19.34 -1.66
CA PRO A 602 43.41 18.79 -1.03
C PRO A 602 43.24 19.25 0.42
N LEU A 603 42.07 18.97 0.99
CA LEU A 603 41.74 19.20 2.39
C LEU A 603 41.53 17.85 3.12
N PRO A 604 41.82 17.76 4.42
CA PRO A 604 41.44 16.60 5.22
C PRO A 604 39.90 16.50 5.34
N GLN A 605 39.40 15.29 5.55
CA GLN A 605 37.98 15.07 5.83
C GLN A 605 37.54 15.88 7.08
N PRO A 606 36.38 16.57 7.05
CA PRO A 606 35.84 17.26 8.22
C PRO A 606 35.57 16.29 9.37
N GLU A 607 36.07 16.60 10.57
CA GLU A 607 35.91 15.73 11.77
C GLU A 607 34.44 15.57 12.21
N ASP A 608 33.57 16.49 11.80
CA ASP A 608 32.14 16.49 12.13
C ASP A 608 31.28 15.66 11.16
N GLY A 609 31.88 15.08 10.11
CA GLY A 609 31.17 14.30 9.09
C GLY A 609 30.20 15.13 8.24
N SER A 610 30.35 16.46 8.21
CA SER A 610 29.43 17.37 7.50
C SER A 610 29.60 17.38 5.98
N PHE A 611 30.74 16.88 5.47
CA PHE A 611 31.17 17.01 4.08
C PHE A 611 31.30 18.47 3.60
N GLN A 612 31.45 19.43 4.52
CA GLN A 612 31.63 20.85 4.19
C GLN A 612 33.13 21.21 4.12
N PHE A 613 33.71 21.14 2.93
CA PHE A 613 35.15 21.40 2.72
C PHE A 613 35.47 22.88 2.47
N TYR A 614 34.66 23.54 1.64
CA TYR A 614 34.74 24.96 1.36
C TYR A 614 33.43 25.65 1.74
N LYS A 615 33.40 26.98 1.56
CA LYS A 615 32.23 27.80 1.86
C LYS A 615 30.97 27.20 1.23
N THR A 616 29.93 27.06 2.05
CA THR A 616 28.64 26.54 1.62
C THR A 616 27.84 27.61 0.88
N VAL A 617 27.24 27.24 -0.26
CA VAL A 617 26.31 28.07 -1.04
C VAL A 617 25.07 27.26 -1.37
N GLU A 618 23.91 27.90 -1.52
CA GLU A 618 22.70 27.17 -1.90
C GLU A 618 22.76 26.83 -3.40
N GLN A 619 22.26 25.66 -3.83
CA GLN A 619 22.18 25.35 -5.27
C GLN A 619 21.38 26.40 -6.06
N SER A 620 20.39 27.02 -5.40
CA SER A 620 19.61 28.11 -5.99
C SER A 620 20.46 29.33 -6.39
N ASP A 621 21.63 29.53 -5.76
CA ASP A 621 22.57 30.63 -6.01
C ASP A 621 23.27 30.52 -7.38
N ILE A 622 23.28 29.33 -7.99
CA ILE A 622 23.95 29.08 -9.28
C ILE A 622 23.26 29.87 -10.40
N ALA A 623 21.92 29.86 -10.47
CA ALA A 623 21.17 30.53 -11.53
C ALA A 623 21.40 32.05 -11.61
N PRO A 624 21.25 32.85 -10.52
CA PRO A 624 21.54 34.29 -10.56
C PRO A 624 23.03 34.57 -10.77
N THR A 625 23.92 33.67 -10.33
CA THR A 625 25.37 33.81 -10.56
C THR A 625 25.74 33.65 -12.03
N ILE A 626 25.24 32.60 -12.70
CA ILE A 626 25.40 32.41 -14.15
C ILE A 626 24.80 33.59 -14.92
N ALA A 627 23.59 34.01 -14.54
CA ALA A 627 22.92 35.13 -15.18
C ALA A 627 23.73 36.43 -15.08
N GLY A 628 24.28 36.75 -13.90
CA GLY A 628 25.14 37.91 -13.72
C GLY A 628 26.44 37.83 -14.53
N LEU A 629 27.11 36.68 -14.52
CA LEU A 629 28.38 36.45 -15.21
C LEU A 629 28.29 36.52 -16.74
N LEU A 630 27.15 36.07 -17.30
CA LEU A 630 26.87 36.10 -18.74
C LEU A 630 26.10 37.36 -19.18
N GLY A 631 25.73 38.26 -18.26
CA GLY A 631 24.94 39.46 -18.58
C GLY A 631 23.50 39.17 -19.01
N LEU A 632 22.88 38.12 -18.48
CA LEU A 632 21.55 37.60 -18.81
C LEU A 632 20.50 37.94 -17.75
N GLY A 633 19.21 37.79 -18.08
CA GLY A 633 18.06 37.87 -17.16
C GLY A 633 18.25 36.96 -15.94
N ILE A 634 18.03 37.44 -14.72
CA ILE A 634 17.94 36.53 -13.57
C ILE A 634 16.55 35.90 -13.64
N PRO A 635 16.43 34.56 -13.66
CA PRO A 635 15.13 33.91 -13.79
C PRO A 635 14.09 34.48 -12.83
N LEU A 636 12.89 34.79 -13.32
CA LEU A 636 11.87 35.52 -12.55
C LEU A 636 11.54 34.89 -11.19
N ASN A 637 11.60 33.56 -11.10
CA ASN A 637 11.25 32.79 -9.91
C ASN A 637 12.48 32.28 -9.13
N SER A 638 13.67 32.80 -9.44
CA SER A 638 14.89 32.49 -8.70
C SER A 638 14.79 32.99 -7.26
N LEU A 639 15.17 32.16 -6.31
CA LEU A 639 15.36 32.49 -4.90
C LEU A 639 16.85 32.64 -4.53
N GLY A 640 17.74 32.39 -5.49
CA GLY A 640 19.18 32.43 -5.28
C GLY A 640 19.73 33.84 -5.03
N VAL A 641 20.88 33.86 -4.37
CA VAL A 641 21.71 35.03 -4.15
C VAL A 641 22.98 34.91 -4.99
N PHE A 642 23.39 35.99 -5.65
CA PHE A 642 24.65 36.01 -6.40
C PHE A 642 25.84 35.68 -5.47
N ILE A 643 26.70 34.74 -5.87
CA ILE A 643 27.85 34.29 -5.08
C ILE A 643 28.89 35.42 -4.97
N PRO A 644 29.10 36.02 -3.77
CA PRO A 644 29.84 37.27 -3.64
C PRO A 644 31.34 37.15 -3.94
N GLU A 645 31.91 35.95 -3.82
CA GLU A 645 33.32 35.68 -4.16
C GLU A 645 33.64 35.94 -5.64
N LEU A 646 32.63 35.94 -6.53
CA LEU A 646 32.79 36.21 -7.96
C LEU A 646 32.59 37.70 -8.33
N LEU A 647 32.12 38.54 -7.40
CA LEU A 647 31.94 39.99 -7.62
C LEU A 647 33.24 40.73 -8.01
N PRO A 648 34.43 40.39 -7.49
CA PRO A 648 35.66 41.10 -7.85
C PRO A 648 36.09 40.92 -9.32
N LEU A 649 35.39 40.07 -10.11
CA LEU A 649 35.55 40.05 -11.57
C LEU A 649 35.14 41.36 -12.25
N TRP A 650 34.29 42.16 -11.60
CA TRP A 650 34.03 43.55 -11.97
C TRP A 650 34.94 44.47 -11.16
N HIS A 651 35.88 45.13 -11.83
CA HIS A 651 36.83 46.03 -11.16
C HIS A 651 36.20 47.34 -10.67
N ASP A 652 35.13 47.82 -11.32
CA ASP A 652 34.38 49.00 -10.85
C ASP A 652 33.41 48.61 -9.72
N PRO A 653 33.55 49.17 -8.50
CA PRO A 653 32.61 48.96 -7.41
C PRO A 653 31.15 49.29 -7.77
N ARG A 654 30.92 50.21 -8.72
CA ARG A 654 29.55 50.53 -9.19
C ARG A 654 28.91 49.36 -9.93
N SER A 655 29.67 48.66 -10.77
CA SER A 655 29.18 47.45 -11.43
C SER A 655 28.90 46.33 -10.43
N GLN A 656 29.71 46.19 -9.37
CA GLN A 656 29.45 45.22 -8.30
C GLN A 656 28.11 45.51 -7.59
N VAL A 657 27.85 46.78 -7.26
CA VAL A 657 26.58 47.21 -6.67
C VAL A 657 25.43 46.98 -7.65
N ALA A 658 25.61 47.25 -8.95
CA ALA A 658 24.58 47.04 -9.98
C ALA A 658 24.17 45.57 -10.11
N VAL A 659 25.13 44.63 -10.11
CA VAL A 659 24.86 43.18 -10.13
C VAL A 659 24.00 42.76 -8.93
N LEU A 660 24.41 43.17 -7.72
CA LEU A 660 23.68 42.81 -6.50
C LEU A 660 22.31 43.48 -6.40
N LEU A 661 22.20 44.75 -6.81
CA LEU A 661 20.93 45.48 -6.83
C LEU A 661 19.93 44.79 -7.75
N ARG A 662 20.39 44.28 -8.89
CA ARG A 662 19.56 43.54 -9.84
C ARG A 662 19.05 42.23 -9.27
N ASN A 663 19.90 41.46 -8.59
CA ASN A 663 19.49 40.25 -7.89
C ASN A 663 18.51 40.56 -6.75
N ALA A 664 18.78 41.58 -5.93
CA ALA A 664 17.90 41.98 -4.85
C ALA A 664 16.52 42.45 -5.36
N ARG A 665 16.46 43.23 -6.45
CA ARG A 665 15.19 43.63 -7.08
C ARG A 665 14.37 42.45 -7.59
N GLN A 666 15.04 41.44 -8.17
CA GLN A 666 14.36 40.23 -8.61
C GLN A 666 13.75 39.48 -7.40
N LEU A 667 14.48 39.35 -6.29
CA LEU A 667 13.95 38.77 -5.05
C LEU A 667 12.77 39.58 -4.48
N VAL A 668 12.82 40.92 -4.51
CA VAL A 668 11.67 41.77 -4.12
C VAL A 668 10.43 41.45 -4.93
N ASN A 669 10.56 41.21 -6.24
CA ASN A 669 9.43 40.84 -7.10
C ASN A 669 8.80 39.51 -6.65
N VAL A 670 9.63 38.52 -6.32
CA VAL A 670 9.15 37.22 -5.81
C VAL A 670 8.45 37.38 -4.46
N VAL A 671 9.08 38.10 -3.52
CA VAL A 671 8.50 38.35 -2.19
C VAL A 671 7.18 39.12 -2.30
N SER A 672 7.11 40.15 -3.14
CA SER A 672 5.89 40.97 -3.34
C SER A 672 4.76 40.16 -3.98
N THR A 673 5.09 39.19 -4.83
CA THR A 673 4.09 38.28 -5.43
C THR A 673 3.50 37.34 -4.37
N LYS A 674 4.32 36.88 -3.41
CA LYS A 674 3.88 36.00 -2.33
C LYS A 674 3.17 36.74 -1.20
N PHE A 675 3.63 37.94 -0.85
CA PHE A 675 3.13 38.79 0.23
C PHE A 675 2.66 40.14 -0.33
N PRO A 676 1.49 40.19 -0.99
CA PRO A 676 1.00 41.39 -1.68
C PRO A 676 0.69 42.56 -0.73
N HIS A 677 0.55 42.30 0.57
CA HIS A 677 0.35 43.32 1.60
C HIS A 677 1.64 44.07 1.98
N LEU A 678 2.81 43.45 1.75
CA LEU A 678 4.10 44.09 2.02
C LEU A 678 4.43 45.09 0.91
N LYS A 679 4.54 46.37 1.28
CA LYS A 679 4.96 47.43 0.36
C LYS A 679 6.45 47.66 0.49
N PHE A 680 7.18 47.57 -0.62
CA PHE A 680 8.63 47.82 -0.70
C PHE A 680 8.94 49.25 -1.22
N THR A 681 8.34 50.27 -0.58
CA THR A 681 8.46 51.69 -0.96
C THR A 681 9.38 52.47 -0.03
N ASP A 682 9.93 53.61 -0.49
CA ASP A 682 10.86 54.45 0.28
C ASP A 682 10.27 54.97 1.62
N ASP A 683 8.95 55.13 1.71
CA ASP A 683 8.22 55.61 2.91
C ASP A 683 8.24 54.64 4.11
N VAL A 684 8.69 53.38 3.92
CA VAL A 684 8.68 52.33 4.95
C VAL A 684 9.73 52.56 6.05
N ALA A 685 10.79 53.34 5.76
CA ALA A 685 11.88 53.65 6.69
C ALA A 685 11.39 54.24 8.04
N ALA A 686 10.28 54.98 8.03
CA ALA A 686 9.71 55.64 9.21
C ALA A 686 8.99 54.67 10.18
N ASN A 687 8.49 53.53 9.69
CA ASN A 687 7.76 52.55 10.51
C ASN A 687 8.66 51.47 11.13
N CYS A 688 9.87 51.26 10.59
CA CYS A 688 10.81 50.25 11.10
C CYS A 688 11.32 50.52 12.54
N ARG A 689 11.29 51.77 13.00
CA ARG A 689 11.65 52.12 14.40
C ARG A 689 10.55 51.82 15.42
N ARG A 690 9.30 51.63 15.00
CA ARG A 690 8.12 51.59 15.88
C ARG A 690 7.61 50.17 16.18
N ARG A 691 8.08 49.16 15.45
CA ARG A 691 7.62 47.75 15.55
C ARG A 691 8.45 46.86 16.48
N VAL A 692 9.58 47.35 17.00
CA VAL A 692 10.43 46.60 17.94
C VAL A 692 9.86 46.56 19.38
N GLU A 693 8.72 47.23 19.62
CA GLU A 693 8.13 47.39 20.98
C GLU A 693 6.68 46.88 21.12
N SER A 694 6.10 46.18 20.14
CA SER A 694 4.72 45.67 20.23
C SER A 694 4.66 44.13 20.16
N ASP A 695 4.53 43.51 21.33
CA ASP A 695 4.26 42.08 21.54
C ASP A 695 2.79 41.74 21.20
N GLU A 696 2.43 41.61 19.92
CA GLU A 696 1.17 40.95 19.54
C GLU A 696 1.41 39.82 18.53
N GLU A 697 0.81 38.68 18.86
CA GLU A 697 1.02 37.33 18.35
C GLU A 697 0.60 37.16 16.88
N GLU A 698 1.58 37.07 15.95
CA GLU A 698 1.48 36.34 14.67
C GLU A 698 2.91 36.15 14.08
N GLU A 699 3.60 35.07 14.46
CA GLU A 699 5.03 34.81 14.13
C GLU A 699 5.37 34.75 12.62
N GLU A 700 4.44 34.36 11.74
CA GLU A 700 4.74 34.18 10.30
C GLU A 700 4.88 35.49 9.51
N ASP A 701 4.27 36.59 9.97
CA ASP A 701 4.30 37.89 9.28
C ASP A 701 5.45 38.79 9.78
N GLU A 702 6.08 38.45 10.90
CA GLU A 702 7.16 39.23 11.51
C GLU A 702 8.47 39.16 10.69
N ASP A 703 8.88 37.94 10.32
CA ASP A 703 10.07 37.70 9.47
C ASP A 703 9.91 38.30 8.07
N ALA A 704 8.71 38.19 7.48
CA ALA A 704 8.42 38.77 6.17
C ALA A 704 8.37 40.31 6.24
N ALA A 705 7.83 40.89 7.30
CA ALA A 705 7.84 42.34 7.52
C ALA A 705 9.25 42.91 7.72
N ALA A 706 10.17 42.17 8.35
CA ALA A 706 11.57 42.59 8.51
C ALA A 706 12.29 42.78 7.16
N LEU A 707 11.88 42.06 6.11
CA LEU A 707 12.44 42.21 4.75
C LEU A 707 12.23 43.61 4.18
N ALA A 708 11.08 44.24 4.45
CA ALA A 708 10.79 45.58 3.96
C ALA A 708 11.74 46.63 4.58
N CYS A 709 12.13 46.44 5.85
CA CYS A 709 13.11 47.28 6.53
C CYS A 709 14.53 47.07 5.99
N LEU A 710 14.94 45.81 5.78
CA LEU A 710 16.23 45.49 5.16
C LEU A 710 16.34 46.05 3.74
N TRP A 711 15.26 45.99 2.97
CA TRP A 711 15.18 46.57 1.63
C TRP A 711 15.36 48.09 1.64
N SER A 712 14.64 48.79 2.52
CA SER A 712 14.76 50.25 2.66
C SER A 712 16.20 50.68 3.02
N LYS A 713 16.85 49.94 3.92
CA LYS A 713 18.28 50.14 4.24
C LYS A 713 19.17 49.91 3.02
N ALA A 714 18.95 48.83 2.27
CA ALA A 714 19.73 48.49 1.08
C ALA A 714 19.61 49.54 -0.03
N ILE A 715 18.40 50.07 -0.28
CA ILE A 715 18.17 51.14 -1.25
C ILE A 715 18.83 52.45 -0.80
N THR A 716 18.72 52.84 0.47
CA THR A 716 19.37 54.04 1.00
C THR A 716 20.89 53.99 0.84
N ALA A 717 21.50 52.85 1.16
CA ALA A 717 22.93 52.63 0.97
C ALA A 717 23.33 52.66 -0.51
N THR A 718 22.51 52.09 -1.39
CA THR A 718 22.74 52.08 -2.85
C THR A 718 22.66 53.48 -3.46
N THR A 719 21.71 54.31 -3.04
CA THR A 719 21.60 55.72 -3.45
C THR A 719 22.85 56.50 -3.03
N SER A 720 23.38 56.22 -1.84
CA SER A 720 24.61 56.84 -1.33
C SER A 720 25.88 56.37 -2.07
N ALA A 721 25.86 55.15 -2.61
CA ALA A 721 26.95 54.58 -3.41
C ALA A 721 26.93 55.04 -4.88
N THR A 722 25.78 55.49 -5.39
CA THR A 722 25.63 55.99 -6.78
C THR A 722 25.82 57.50 -6.91
N ALA A 723 25.93 58.22 -5.78
CA ALA A 723 26.22 59.66 -5.76
C ALA A 723 27.60 59.99 -6.33
N THR A 724 27.75 61.17 -6.95
CA THR A 724 29.00 61.64 -7.58
C THR A 724 30.19 61.77 -6.63
N ALA A 725 29.96 61.83 -5.32
CA ALA A 725 30.99 61.87 -4.27
C ALA A 725 31.09 60.57 -3.44
N ALA A 726 30.64 59.43 -3.98
CA ALA A 726 30.61 58.16 -3.27
C ALA A 726 32.01 57.67 -2.87
N THR A 727 32.19 57.28 -1.61
CA THR A 727 33.44 56.73 -1.09
C THR A 727 33.48 55.20 -1.24
N ALA A 728 34.66 54.58 -1.06
CA ALA A 728 34.78 53.13 -1.00
C ALA A 728 33.91 52.50 0.12
N ASN A 729 33.73 53.22 1.23
CA ASN A 729 32.87 52.78 2.33
C ASN A 729 31.39 52.76 1.93
N ASN A 730 30.93 53.74 1.15
CA ASN A 730 29.54 53.78 0.66
C ASN A 730 29.24 52.55 -0.22
N HIS A 731 30.15 52.19 -1.12
CA HIS A 731 30.01 51.00 -1.96
C HIS A 731 29.99 49.71 -1.12
N GLN A 732 30.88 49.61 -0.12
CA GLN A 732 30.91 48.45 0.78
C GLN A 732 29.63 48.32 1.60
N GLU A 733 29.08 49.43 2.09
CA GLU A 733 27.81 49.46 2.82
C GLU A 733 26.64 49.03 1.94
N ALA A 734 26.61 49.46 0.68
CA ALA A 734 25.61 49.03 -0.30
C ALA A 734 25.71 47.52 -0.57
N ILE A 735 26.91 47.00 -0.87
CA ILE A 735 27.16 45.57 -1.09
C ILE A 735 26.69 44.75 0.12
N THR A 736 27.07 45.17 1.33
CA THR A 736 26.72 44.46 2.57
C THR A 736 25.21 44.46 2.77
N SER A 737 24.55 45.61 2.63
CA SER A 737 23.10 45.74 2.85
C SER A 737 22.29 44.96 1.81
N LEU A 738 22.71 44.95 0.54
CA LEU A 738 22.08 44.16 -0.53
C LEU A 738 22.21 42.65 -0.28
N LEU A 739 23.39 42.17 0.13
CA LEU A 739 23.58 40.76 0.48
C LEU A 739 22.80 40.36 1.73
N THR A 740 22.75 41.22 2.75
CA THR A 740 21.96 40.96 3.97
C THR A 740 20.47 40.84 3.62
N PHE A 741 19.92 41.76 2.83
CA PHE A 741 18.54 41.66 2.35
C PHE A 741 18.33 40.38 1.54
N SER A 742 19.20 40.11 0.56
CA SER A 742 19.01 38.99 -0.37
C SER A 742 19.04 37.64 0.34
N ARG A 743 19.96 37.45 1.29
CA ARG A 743 20.02 36.22 2.12
C ARG A 743 18.83 36.09 3.06
N ALA A 744 18.37 37.19 3.65
CA ALA A 744 17.17 37.17 4.48
C ALA A 744 15.94 36.80 3.64
N ALA A 745 15.80 37.38 2.45
CA ALA A 745 14.72 37.07 1.51
C ALA A 745 14.77 35.61 1.05
N GLN A 746 15.95 35.10 0.69
CA GLN A 746 16.15 33.69 0.34
C GLN A 746 15.71 32.76 1.49
N LYS A 747 16.14 33.03 2.73
CA LYS A 747 15.78 32.24 3.91
C LYS A 747 14.28 32.23 4.19
N VAL A 748 13.62 33.39 4.15
CA VAL A 748 12.16 33.49 4.35
C VAL A 748 11.44 32.73 3.24
N MET A 749 11.80 32.96 1.98
CA MET A 749 11.14 32.33 0.85
C MET A 749 11.41 30.82 0.74
N SER A 750 12.57 30.33 1.16
CA SER A 750 12.86 28.89 1.20
C SER A 750 12.03 28.16 2.25
N ASN A 751 11.79 28.79 3.40
CA ASN A 751 10.94 28.23 4.47
C ASN A 751 9.46 28.25 4.08
N VAL A 752 9.00 29.33 3.45
CA VAL A 752 7.62 29.46 2.97
C VAL A 752 7.31 28.44 1.86
N ALA A 753 8.32 28.00 1.11
CA ALA A 753 8.16 26.96 0.09
C ALA A 753 7.79 25.57 0.66
N SER A 754 7.96 25.35 1.98
CA SER A 754 7.56 24.14 2.70
C SER A 754 6.26 24.28 3.52
N ASN A 755 5.59 25.44 3.50
CA ASN A 755 4.41 25.65 4.34
C ASN A 755 3.20 24.89 3.83
N TYR A 756 2.72 23.94 4.65
CA TYR A 756 1.47 23.24 4.43
C TYR A 756 0.27 24.17 4.58
N ASN A 757 -0.79 23.92 3.81
CA ASN A 757 -2.07 24.55 4.08
C ASN A 757 -2.75 23.82 5.25
N LEU A 758 -2.45 24.31 6.46
CA LEU A 758 -2.93 23.74 7.73
C LEU A 758 -4.45 23.65 7.79
N SER A 759 -5.19 24.59 7.18
CA SER A 759 -6.65 24.54 7.13
C SER A 759 -7.15 23.29 6.42
N PHE A 760 -6.60 22.96 5.25
CA PHE A 760 -6.96 21.73 4.54
C PHE A 760 -6.54 20.48 5.32
N LEU A 761 -5.37 20.49 5.96
CA LEU A 761 -4.91 19.37 6.80
C LEU A 761 -5.84 19.15 8.01
N TYR A 762 -6.24 20.20 8.72
CA TYR A 762 -7.19 20.08 9.84
C TYR A 762 -8.56 19.60 9.37
N ILE A 763 -9.07 20.12 8.25
CA ILE A 763 -10.34 19.66 7.67
C ILE A 763 -10.21 18.18 7.29
N ALA A 764 -9.09 17.76 6.70
CA ALA A 764 -8.85 16.36 6.37
C ALA A 764 -8.88 15.47 7.63
N ILE A 765 -8.11 15.82 8.67
CA ILE A 765 -8.10 15.07 9.95
C ILE A 765 -9.49 15.01 10.57
N LEU A 766 -10.26 16.10 10.53
CA LEU A 766 -11.64 16.11 11.03
C LEU A 766 -12.56 15.22 10.21
N ARG A 767 -12.40 15.18 8.87
CA ARG A 767 -13.18 14.31 7.99
C ARG A 767 -12.79 12.84 8.14
N ASP A 768 -11.51 12.55 8.35
CA ASP A 768 -11.02 11.21 8.68
C ASP A 768 -11.64 10.71 9.99
N ASN A 769 -11.56 11.51 11.05
CA ASN A 769 -12.17 11.20 12.34
C ASN A 769 -13.69 11.03 12.24
N GLN A 770 -14.38 11.82 11.42
CA GLN A 770 -15.81 11.64 11.14
C GLN A 770 -16.09 10.33 10.39
N SER A 771 -15.25 9.95 9.43
CA SER A 771 -15.38 8.69 8.68
C SER A 771 -15.19 7.47 9.60
N ILE A 772 -14.23 7.55 10.53
CA ILE A 772 -13.98 6.55 11.57
C ILE A 772 -15.17 6.48 12.53
N LEU A 773 -15.68 7.64 12.97
CA LEU A 773 -16.85 7.70 13.86
C LEU A 773 -18.11 7.13 13.19
N LEU A 774 -18.28 7.32 11.88
CA LEU A 774 -19.38 6.74 11.09
C LEU A 774 -19.23 5.22 10.90
N LEU A 775 -18.00 4.71 10.76
CA LEU A 775 -17.74 3.26 10.80
C LEU A 775 -18.00 2.68 12.21
N GLN A 776 -17.70 3.45 13.26
CA GLN A 776 -17.94 3.08 14.65
C GLN A 776 -19.41 3.15 15.07
N ALA A 777 -20.20 4.02 14.42
CA ALA A 777 -21.62 4.21 14.68
C ALA A 777 -22.48 3.02 14.21
N ASP A 778 -21.95 2.21 13.30
CA ASP A 778 -22.72 1.16 12.63
C ASP A 778 -22.49 -0.26 13.16
N GLU A 779 -21.36 -0.51 13.80
CA GLU A 779 -21.19 -1.61 14.73
C GLU A 779 -19.89 -1.31 15.47
N THR A 780 -19.80 -1.60 16.76
CA THR A 780 -18.52 -1.71 17.49
C THR A 780 -17.96 -0.52 18.31
N LEU A 781 -18.76 0.27 19.03
CA LEU A 781 -18.31 0.73 20.38
C LEU A 781 -19.04 0.01 21.52
N THR A 782 -20.19 -0.62 21.25
CA THR A 782 -20.85 -1.58 22.16
C THR A 782 -20.38 -3.03 21.95
N SER A 783 -19.60 -3.31 20.90
CA SER A 783 -19.04 -4.65 20.68
C SER A 783 -17.54 -4.72 20.44
N SER A 784 -16.79 -3.69 19.98
CA SER A 784 -15.31 -3.80 19.97
C SER A 784 -14.72 -3.42 21.33
N LEU A 785 -15.19 -2.35 21.97
CA LEU A 785 -14.74 -1.98 23.30
C LEU A 785 -15.26 -2.98 24.34
N PRO A 786 -16.53 -3.43 24.30
CA PRO A 786 -16.98 -4.61 25.03
C PRO A 786 -16.43 -5.94 24.54
N MET A 787 -15.94 -6.17 23.30
CA MET A 787 -15.19 -7.40 22.95
C MET A 787 -13.76 -7.36 23.45
N LEU A 788 -13.11 -6.19 23.45
CA LEU A 788 -11.80 -5.98 24.04
C LEU A 788 -11.97 -6.18 25.54
N ILE A 789 -12.91 -5.49 26.19
CA ILE A 789 -13.29 -5.64 27.60
C ILE A 789 -13.86 -7.04 27.90
N SER A 790 -14.56 -7.72 26.98
CA SER A 790 -15.09 -9.09 27.14
C SER A 790 -14.01 -10.14 26.93
N SER A 791 -13.03 -9.90 26.06
CA SER A 791 -11.81 -10.71 25.91
C SER A 791 -10.83 -10.44 27.06
N MET A 792 -10.87 -9.25 27.64
CA MET A 792 -10.26 -8.94 28.93
C MET A 792 -11.01 -9.65 30.08
N LYS A 793 -12.33 -9.84 29.98
CA LYS A 793 -13.14 -10.58 30.97
C LYS A 793 -13.14 -12.11 30.77
N LYS A 794 -12.86 -12.62 29.56
CA LYS A 794 -12.76 -14.06 29.23
C LYS A 794 -11.30 -14.50 29.19
N GLY A 795 -10.72 -14.61 30.38
CA GLY A 795 -9.40 -15.20 30.62
C GLY A 795 -8.26 -14.16 30.60
N GLN A 796 -7.26 -14.39 31.46
CA GLN A 796 -6.10 -13.50 31.63
C GLN A 796 -5.40 -13.14 30.30
N SER A 797 -5.38 -14.03 29.30
CA SER A 797 -4.62 -13.81 28.06
C SER A 797 -5.10 -12.65 27.20
N GLY A 798 -6.41 -12.36 27.14
CA GLY A 798 -6.95 -11.28 26.31
C GLY A 798 -6.68 -9.88 26.88
N VAL A 799 -6.59 -9.75 28.21
CA VAL A 799 -6.18 -8.52 28.90
C VAL A 799 -4.78 -8.11 28.50
N TRP A 800 -3.83 -9.04 28.60
CA TRP A 800 -2.43 -8.77 28.29
C TRP A 800 -2.20 -8.42 26.82
N ALA A 801 -2.88 -9.11 25.90
CA ALA A 801 -2.79 -8.79 24.47
C ALA A 801 -3.37 -7.41 24.14
N GLY A 802 -4.51 -7.04 24.72
CA GLY A 802 -5.11 -5.71 24.55
C GLY A 802 -4.25 -4.60 25.17
N GLY A 803 -3.71 -4.83 26.38
CA GLY A 803 -2.81 -3.88 27.04
C GLY A 803 -1.50 -3.69 26.27
N TYR A 804 -0.96 -4.75 25.68
CA TYR A 804 0.23 -4.67 24.83
C TYR A 804 -0.03 -3.81 23.58
N LEU A 805 -1.16 -4.03 22.88
CA LEU A 805 -1.53 -3.22 21.72
C LEU A 805 -1.70 -1.74 22.10
N PHE A 806 -2.34 -1.44 23.23
CA PHE A 806 -2.47 -0.07 23.73
C PHE A 806 -1.10 0.58 23.99
N ALA A 807 -0.17 -0.16 24.61
CA ALA A 807 1.18 0.32 24.86
C ALA A 807 1.95 0.61 23.55
N VAL A 808 1.81 -0.24 22.54
CA VAL A 808 2.39 0.00 21.21
C VAL A 808 1.80 1.26 20.57
N ILE A 809 0.47 1.46 20.62
CA ILE A 809 -0.17 2.65 20.04
C ILE A 809 0.32 3.93 20.73
N VAL A 810 0.32 3.96 22.06
CA VAL A 810 0.79 5.13 22.82
C VAL A 810 2.28 5.39 22.60
N GLY A 811 3.09 4.33 22.59
CA GLY A 811 4.53 4.44 22.34
C GLY A 811 4.83 4.96 20.93
N TYR A 812 4.12 4.46 19.93
CA TYR A 812 4.26 4.90 18.53
C TYR A 812 3.82 6.37 18.35
N ALA A 813 2.74 6.78 19.01
CA ALA A 813 2.29 8.17 19.00
C ALA A 813 3.30 9.13 19.64
N GLY A 814 3.98 8.71 20.72
CA GLY A 814 5.09 9.47 21.30
C GLY A 814 6.31 9.56 20.36
N MET A 815 6.63 8.45 19.69
CA MET A 815 7.76 8.37 18.73
C MET A 815 7.59 9.28 17.51
N MET A 816 6.36 9.64 17.12
CA MET A 816 6.12 10.62 16.04
C MET A 816 6.75 12.00 16.28
N PHE A 817 7.10 12.34 17.53
CA PHE A 817 7.76 13.59 17.91
C PHE A 817 9.27 13.43 18.14
N ALA A 818 9.83 12.27 17.75
CA ALA A 818 11.25 11.99 17.71
C ALA A 818 12.02 13.05 16.92
N SER A 819 13.21 13.42 17.39
CA SER A 819 14.11 14.28 16.62
C SER A 819 14.68 13.58 15.38
N SER A 820 14.69 12.24 15.39
CA SER A 820 15.12 11.41 14.26
C SER A 820 14.09 10.31 13.98
N TYR A 821 12.88 10.71 13.57
CA TYR A 821 11.73 9.83 13.31
C TYR A 821 12.09 8.53 12.57
N VAL A 822 12.79 8.62 11.42
CA VAL A 822 13.12 7.46 10.58
C VAL A 822 13.97 6.42 11.34
N GLU A 823 14.96 6.87 12.11
CA GLU A 823 15.85 5.98 12.88
C GLU A 823 15.15 5.40 14.11
N GLU A 824 14.39 6.23 14.83
CA GLU A 824 13.70 5.81 16.06
C GLU A 824 12.59 4.80 15.77
N GLU A 825 11.87 4.97 14.66
CA GLU A 825 10.83 4.05 14.22
C GLU A 825 11.39 2.67 13.88
N GLN A 826 12.53 2.61 13.18
CA GLN A 826 13.19 1.35 12.85
C GLN A 826 13.46 0.53 14.11
N GLN A 827 13.97 1.18 15.16
CA GLN A 827 14.25 0.50 16.44
C GLN A 827 12.95 0.14 17.18
N PHE A 828 11.94 1.01 17.13
CA PHE A 828 10.66 0.82 17.82
C PHE A 828 9.99 -0.51 17.48
N TRP A 829 9.88 -0.85 16.19
CA TRP A 829 9.18 -2.07 15.77
C TRP A 829 9.93 -3.36 16.16
N HIS A 830 11.25 -3.34 16.18
CA HIS A 830 12.05 -4.47 16.69
C HIS A 830 11.89 -4.66 18.20
N TRP A 831 11.74 -3.58 18.97
CA TRP A 831 11.49 -3.63 20.41
C TRP A 831 10.07 -4.13 20.69
N ALA A 832 9.10 -3.67 19.89
CA ALA A 832 7.74 -4.20 19.92
C ALA A 832 7.76 -5.71 19.65
N LEU A 833 8.38 -6.18 18.57
CA LEU A 833 8.47 -7.62 18.28
C LEU A 833 9.08 -8.41 19.44
N SER A 834 10.19 -7.93 19.99
CA SER A 834 10.85 -8.60 21.12
C SER A 834 9.94 -8.72 22.35
N GLY A 835 9.20 -7.67 22.69
CA GLY A 835 8.24 -7.71 23.79
C GLY A 835 7.07 -8.66 23.53
N TRP A 836 6.57 -8.69 22.29
CA TRP A 836 5.49 -9.57 21.88
C TRP A 836 5.90 -11.04 21.89
N ASP A 837 7.09 -11.38 21.37
CA ASP A 837 7.60 -12.75 21.35
C ASP A 837 7.85 -13.29 22.77
N VAL A 838 8.33 -12.44 23.69
CA VAL A 838 8.43 -12.81 25.12
C VAL A 838 7.06 -13.13 25.71
N TYR A 839 6.04 -12.30 25.43
CA TYR A 839 4.67 -12.58 25.85
C TYR A 839 4.17 -13.94 25.34
N LEU A 840 4.40 -14.24 24.05
CA LEU A 840 4.00 -15.52 23.46
C LEU A 840 4.72 -16.69 24.15
N VAL A 841 6.03 -16.62 24.34
CA VAL A 841 6.82 -17.67 25.02
C VAL A 841 6.32 -17.89 26.45
N VAL A 842 6.07 -16.83 27.22
CA VAL A 842 5.52 -16.93 28.58
C VAL A 842 4.14 -17.60 28.57
N LYS A 843 3.26 -17.20 27.65
CA LYS A 843 1.93 -17.81 27.49
C LYS A 843 2.02 -19.30 27.15
N TRP A 844 2.98 -19.68 26.31
CA TRP A 844 3.23 -21.09 25.96
C TRP A 844 3.75 -21.89 27.15
N LEU A 845 4.70 -21.35 27.93
CA LEU A 845 5.20 -21.97 29.16
C LEU A 845 4.10 -22.17 30.22
N GLN A 846 3.14 -21.26 30.29
CA GLN A 846 2.00 -21.32 31.22
C GLN A 846 0.87 -22.26 30.76
N SER A 847 0.85 -22.68 29.49
CA SER A 847 -0.21 -23.51 28.93
C SER A 847 0.03 -25.01 29.19
N PRO A 848 -1.00 -25.81 29.56
CA PRO A 848 -0.82 -27.25 29.74
C PRO A 848 -0.47 -27.91 28.39
N GLN A 849 0.74 -28.46 28.30
CA GLN A 849 1.22 -29.08 27.06
C GLN A 849 0.65 -30.50 26.89
N PRO A 850 -0.04 -30.80 25.78
CA PRO A 850 -0.52 -32.15 25.52
C PRO A 850 0.62 -32.97 24.88
N HIS A 851 1.10 -33.98 25.60
CA HIS A 851 2.00 -35.05 25.12
C HIS A 851 3.49 -34.69 24.95
N HIS A 852 4.28 -34.87 26.00
CA HIS A 852 5.70 -35.20 25.84
C HIS A 852 5.87 -36.72 25.90
N HIS A 853 6.32 -37.34 24.81
CA HIS A 853 6.63 -38.78 24.76
C HIS A 853 7.95 -39.14 25.48
N SER A 854 8.84 -38.16 25.76
CA SER A 854 10.00 -38.31 26.65
C SER A 854 10.50 -36.96 27.19
N ARG A 855 11.32 -36.97 28.25
CA ARG A 855 11.92 -35.76 28.86
C ARG A 855 12.94 -35.07 27.94
N THR A 856 13.58 -35.83 27.04
CA THR A 856 14.55 -35.31 26.07
C THR A 856 13.87 -34.61 24.89
N SER A 857 12.74 -35.13 24.38
CA SER A 857 12.01 -34.49 23.26
C SER A 857 11.44 -33.13 23.67
N ALA A 858 10.95 -33.02 24.91
CA ALA A 858 10.46 -31.77 25.49
C ALA A 858 11.52 -30.66 25.53
N ALA A 859 12.76 -31.02 25.86
CA ALA A 859 13.88 -30.08 25.92
C ALA A 859 14.25 -29.56 24.52
N PHE A 860 14.30 -30.44 23.51
CA PHE A 860 14.54 -30.04 22.12
C PHE A 860 13.44 -29.14 21.57
N GLU A 861 12.16 -29.45 21.83
CA GLU A 861 11.02 -28.60 21.43
C GLU A 861 11.09 -27.21 22.08
N SER A 862 11.45 -27.15 23.37
CA SER A 862 11.60 -25.89 24.09
C SER A 862 12.72 -25.04 23.51
N ILE A 863 13.90 -25.65 23.25
CA ILE A 863 15.04 -24.97 22.62
C ILE A 863 14.65 -24.47 21.23
N TYR A 864 13.94 -25.28 20.44
CA TYR A 864 13.48 -24.91 19.10
C TYR A 864 12.53 -23.70 19.13
N ILE A 865 11.54 -23.70 20.02
CA ILE A 865 10.57 -22.60 20.16
C ILE A 865 11.27 -21.32 20.62
N ILE A 866 12.14 -21.41 21.63
CA ILE A 866 12.90 -20.26 22.14
C ILE A 866 13.84 -19.72 21.06
N PHE A 867 14.54 -20.58 20.34
CA PHE A 867 15.42 -20.14 19.25
C PHE A 867 14.63 -19.46 18.12
N THR A 868 13.49 -20.02 17.71
CA THR A 868 12.70 -19.47 16.61
C THR A 868 11.97 -18.18 16.98
N LEU A 869 11.52 -18.00 18.23
CA LEU A 869 10.83 -16.77 18.65
C LEU A 869 11.74 -15.72 19.27
N LEU A 870 12.89 -16.06 19.85
CA LEU A 870 13.77 -15.08 20.49
C LEU A 870 15.15 -14.98 19.84
N GLY A 871 15.64 -16.05 19.21
CA GLY A 871 16.92 -16.07 18.50
C GLY A 871 16.82 -15.51 17.08
N ILE A 872 15.88 -16.03 16.27
CA ILE A 872 15.70 -15.62 14.88
C ILE A 872 15.40 -14.11 14.73
N PRO A 873 14.53 -13.46 15.53
CA PRO A 873 14.34 -12.01 15.44
C PRO A 873 15.61 -11.19 15.65
N ARG A 874 16.59 -11.71 16.42
CA ARG A 874 17.88 -11.03 16.61
C ARG A 874 18.76 -11.12 15.36
N ILE A 875 18.69 -12.25 14.66
CA ILE A 875 19.33 -12.42 13.35
C ILE A 875 18.65 -11.53 12.31
N ILE A 876 17.31 -11.52 12.27
CA ILE A 876 16.53 -10.68 11.35
C ILE A 876 16.82 -9.19 11.58
N ARG A 877 16.89 -8.75 12.85
CA ARG A 877 17.23 -7.36 13.18
C ARG A 877 18.63 -6.97 12.68
N ARG A 878 19.58 -7.91 12.72
CA ARG A 878 20.97 -7.72 12.26
C ARG A 878 21.12 -7.89 10.75
N TRP A 879 20.03 -8.19 10.03
CA TRP A 879 20.10 -8.48 8.61
C TRP A 879 20.41 -7.22 7.80
N ASN A 880 19.60 -6.18 8.00
CA ASN A 880 19.77 -4.82 7.54
C ASN A 880 19.46 -3.89 8.74
N GLN A 881 20.35 -3.85 9.74
CA GLN A 881 20.12 -3.09 10.97
C GLN A 881 20.37 -1.60 10.80
N THR A 882 21.22 -1.27 9.83
CA THR A 882 21.74 0.08 9.71
C THR A 882 20.67 0.98 9.10
N GLY A 883 20.10 1.83 9.95
CA GLY A 883 19.20 2.89 9.50
C GLY A 883 19.94 3.96 8.71
N GLN A 884 19.30 5.11 8.53
CA GLN A 884 19.91 6.23 7.81
C GLN A 884 21.19 6.75 8.48
N LYS A 885 21.27 6.66 9.82
CA LYS A 885 22.40 7.23 10.57
C LYS A 885 23.63 6.32 10.61
N TYR A 886 23.42 5.02 10.51
CA TYR A 886 24.48 4.02 10.69
C TYR A 886 24.72 3.18 9.44
N THR A 887 24.27 3.64 8.26
CA THR A 887 24.29 2.88 6.99
C THR A 887 25.68 2.36 6.59
N ALA A 888 26.75 2.95 7.12
CA ALA A 888 28.13 2.51 6.89
C ALA A 888 28.60 1.36 7.80
N GLU A 889 27.85 1.02 8.84
CA GLU A 889 28.22 -0.07 9.76
C GLU A 889 27.94 -1.44 9.11
N PRO A 890 28.73 -2.47 9.42
CA PRO A 890 28.60 -3.77 8.75
C PRO A 890 27.33 -4.52 9.22
N ASP A 891 26.51 -4.89 8.25
CA ASP A 891 25.33 -5.75 8.40
C ASP A 891 25.60 -7.20 7.92
N ILE A 892 24.66 -8.12 8.19
CA ILE A 892 24.78 -9.50 7.69
C ILE A 892 24.78 -9.54 6.16
N VAL A 893 24.06 -8.63 5.50
CA VAL A 893 24.07 -8.54 4.02
C VAL A 893 25.47 -8.25 3.48
N ASP A 894 26.22 -7.32 4.09
CA ASP A 894 27.59 -6.99 3.67
C ASP A 894 28.53 -8.18 3.84
N PHE A 895 28.37 -8.91 4.94
CA PHE A 895 29.10 -10.15 5.18
C PHE A 895 28.77 -11.21 4.11
N LEU A 896 27.50 -11.37 3.72
CA LEU A 896 27.07 -12.31 2.71
C LEU A 896 27.56 -11.93 1.30
N ALA A 897 27.64 -10.64 0.99
CA ALA A 897 28.19 -10.13 -0.28
C ALA A 897 29.66 -10.56 -0.47
N ILE A 898 30.47 -10.51 0.59
CA ILE A 898 31.88 -10.94 0.58
C ILE A 898 32.02 -12.47 0.58
N HIS A 899 30.97 -13.20 0.98
CA HIS A 899 30.96 -14.67 1.05
C HIS A 899 29.92 -15.30 0.12
N PRO A 900 30.07 -15.17 -1.22
CA PRO A 900 29.05 -15.55 -2.19
C PRO A 900 28.65 -17.03 -2.13
N ARG A 901 29.57 -17.93 -1.78
CA ARG A 901 29.25 -19.36 -1.64
C ARG A 901 28.23 -19.62 -0.52
N LEU A 902 28.35 -18.92 0.60
CA LEU A 902 27.41 -19.02 1.72
C LEU A 902 26.06 -18.42 1.34
N LEU A 903 26.07 -17.23 0.72
CA LEU A 903 24.87 -16.56 0.23
C LEU A 903 24.07 -17.48 -0.70
N TRP A 904 24.72 -18.04 -1.74
CA TRP A 904 24.04 -18.90 -2.70
C TRP A 904 23.60 -20.25 -2.13
N ALA A 905 24.26 -20.77 -1.10
CA ALA A 905 23.77 -21.93 -0.35
C ALA A 905 22.46 -21.61 0.39
N LEU A 906 22.36 -20.43 1.01
CA LEU A 906 21.14 -19.96 1.68
C LEU A 906 20.02 -19.67 0.67
N ILE A 907 20.33 -19.06 -0.48
CA ILE A 907 19.35 -18.84 -1.56
C ILE A 907 18.82 -20.19 -2.07
N ALA A 908 19.70 -21.16 -2.34
CA ALA A 908 19.31 -22.50 -2.76
C ALA A 908 18.43 -23.19 -1.71
N TRP A 909 18.71 -22.99 -0.42
CA TRP A 909 17.86 -23.48 0.67
C TRP A 909 16.48 -22.81 0.64
N SER A 910 16.37 -21.49 0.45
CA SER A 910 15.08 -20.80 0.34
C SER A 910 14.22 -21.35 -0.81
N TYR A 911 14.78 -21.45 -2.02
CA TYR A 911 14.08 -22.01 -3.19
C TYR A 911 13.74 -23.50 -3.01
N GLY A 912 14.68 -24.29 -2.48
CA GLY A 912 14.47 -25.71 -2.18
C GLY A 912 13.37 -25.92 -1.13
N GLY A 913 13.28 -25.05 -0.13
CA GLY A 913 12.21 -25.05 0.87
C GLY A 913 10.84 -24.77 0.24
N VAL A 914 10.73 -23.80 -0.66
CA VAL A 914 9.49 -23.52 -1.42
C VAL A 914 9.09 -24.73 -2.26
N LEU A 915 10.05 -25.36 -2.94
CA LEU A 915 9.79 -26.56 -3.73
C LEU A 915 9.29 -27.72 -2.87
N TYR A 916 10.01 -28.05 -1.78
CA TYR A 916 9.66 -29.13 -0.86
C TYR A 916 8.23 -28.97 -0.33
N ARG A 917 7.87 -27.76 0.12
CA ARG A 917 6.54 -27.47 0.65
C ARG A 917 5.46 -27.54 -0.41
N SER A 918 5.73 -27.09 -1.63
CA SER A 918 4.78 -27.14 -2.73
C SER A 918 4.52 -28.58 -3.18
N VAL A 919 5.57 -29.40 -3.28
CA VAL A 919 5.46 -30.84 -3.56
C VAL A 919 4.72 -31.56 -2.45
N ARG A 920 5.03 -31.28 -1.17
CA ARG A 920 4.33 -31.87 -0.02
C ARG A 920 2.85 -31.50 0.00
N ALA A 921 2.50 -30.25 -0.31
CA ALA A 921 1.10 -29.82 -0.39
C ALA A 921 0.34 -30.61 -1.49
N ILE A 922 0.94 -30.77 -2.67
CA ILE A 922 0.36 -31.57 -3.76
C ILE A 922 0.24 -33.05 -3.36
N GLY A 923 1.27 -33.59 -2.69
CA GLY A 923 1.32 -34.97 -2.20
C GLY A 923 0.26 -35.28 -1.13
N ALA A 924 0.06 -34.38 -0.16
CA ALA A 924 -0.97 -34.53 0.87
C ALA A 924 -2.38 -34.56 0.24
N ALA A 925 -2.63 -33.67 -0.74
CA ALA A 925 -3.87 -33.72 -1.52
C ALA A 925 -3.96 -34.97 -2.43
N ALA A 926 -2.85 -35.61 -2.80
CA ALA A 926 -2.84 -36.87 -3.54
C ALA A 926 -3.29 -38.04 -2.66
N ALA A 927 -2.74 -38.15 -1.44
CA ALA A 927 -3.10 -39.18 -0.47
C ALA A 927 -4.59 -39.12 -0.06
N ALA A 928 -5.13 -37.92 0.19
CA ALA A 928 -6.53 -37.73 0.56
C ALA A 928 -7.55 -38.07 -0.56
N ALA A 929 -7.10 -38.22 -1.81
CA ALA A 929 -7.96 -38.49 -2.97
C ALA A 929 -7.87 -39.94 -3.50
N ALA A 930 -6.99 -40.77 -2.92
CA ALA A 930 -6.74 -42.14 -3.36
C ALA A 930 -7.89 -43.12 -3.03
N GLU A 931 -8.94 -42.65 -2.36
CA GLU A 931 -10.04 -43.47 -1.82
C GLU A 931 -11.26 -43.64 -2.76
N LYS A 932 -11.24 -43.12 -4.00
CA LYS A 932 -12.39 -43.22 -4.96
C LYS A 932 -12.00 -43.53 -6.41
N ASP A 933 -12.81 -44.37 -7.08
CA ASP A 933 -12.75 -45.02 -8.42
C ASP A 933 -12.47 -44.17 -9.69
N ARG A 934 -11.88 -42.96 -9.60
CA ARG A 934 -11.43 -42.16 -10.77
C ARG A 934 -9.93 -41.82 -10.70
N ALA A 935 -9.11 -42.83 -10.48
CA ALA A 935 -7.67 -42.67 -10.19
C ALA A 935 -6.85 -42.07 -11.37
N ASP A 936 -7.08 -42.51 -12.61
CA ASP A 936 -6.15 -42.21 -13.71
C ASP A 936 -6.17 -40.76 -14.23
N VAL A 937 -7.36 -40.18 -14.42
CA VAL A 937 -7.49 -38.78 -14.87
C VAL A 937 -7.01 -37.81 -13.78
N ARG A 938 -7.26 -38.14 -12.50
CA ARG A 938 -6.81 -37.35 -11.34
C ARG A 938 -5.30 -37.42 -11.16
N LYS A 939 -4.70 -38.60 -11.38
CA LYS A 939 -3.25 -38.80 -11.35
C LYS A 939 -2.54 -37.96 -12.41
N LYS A 940 -3.01 -37.96 -13.66
CA LYS A 940 -2.44 -37.13 -14.74
C LYS A 940 -2.49 -35.63 -14.43
N LYS A 941 -3.62 -35.11 -13.95
CA LYS A 941 -3.77 -33.69 -13.57
C LYS A 941 -2.84 -33.26 -12.42
N LYS A 942 -2.60 -34.14 -11.43
CA LYS A 942 -1.70 -33.87 -10.30
C LYS A 942 -0.22 -33.95 -10.67
N VAL A 943 0.17 -34.90 -11.53
CA VAL A 943 1.52 -34.97 -12.10
C VAL A 943 1.82 -33.71 -12.91
N MET A 944 0.87 -33.26 -13.74
CA MET A 944 1.00 -32.02 -14.49
C MET A 944 1.20 -30.79 -13.58
N LEU A 945 0.43 -30.68 -12.49
CA LEU A 945 0.60 -29.61 -11.50
C LEU A 945 1.99 -29.68 -10.82
N GLY A 946 2.45 -30.88 -10.44
CA GLY A 946 3.77 -31.08 -9.84
C GLY A 946 4.92 -30.69 -10.76
N VAL A 947 4.86 -31.11 -12.03
CA VAL A 947 5.86 -30.73 -13.05
C VAL A 947 5.86 -29.22 -13.28
N SER A 948 4.68 -28.59 -13.33
CA SER A 948 4.56 -27.14 -13.51
C SER A 948 5.17 -26.36 -12.35
N VAL A 949 5.01 -26.84 -11.11
CA VAL A 949 5.64 -26.24 -9.91
C VAL A 949 7.16 -26.36 -9.96
N VAL A 950 7.69 -27.54 -10.29
CA VAL A 950 9.14 -27.75 -10.42
C VAL A 950 9.70 -26.82 -11.49
N ALA A 951 9.05 -26.74 -12.66
CA ALA A 951 9.46 -25.84 -13.74
C ALA A 951 9.45 -24.38 -13.30
N ALA A 952 8.40 -23.91 -12.62
CA ALA A 952 8.30 -22.54 -12.12
C ALA A 952 9.45 -22.20 -11.15
N VAL A 953 9.75 -23.09 -10.19
CA VAL A 953 10.82 -22.86 -9.21
C VAL A 953 12.20 -22.85 -9.89
N VAL A 954 12.48 -23.82 -10.76
CA VAL A 954 13.78 -23.92 -11.45
C VAL A 954 14.02 -22.72 -12.35
N VAL A 955 13.02 -22.32 -13.16
CA VAL A 955 13.13 -21.15 -14.04
C VAL A 955 13.32 -19.87 -13.24
N SER A 956 12.61 -19.70 -12.13
CA SER A 956 12.76 -18.51 -11.27
C SER A 956 14.14 -18.45 -10.63
N PHE A 957 14.70 -19.60 -10.19
CA PHE A 957 16.06 -19.68 -9.69
C PHE A 957 17.10 -19.35 -10.76
N LEU A 958 16.95 -19.87 -11.99
CA LEU A 958 17.84 -19.57 -13.11
C LEU A 958 17.77 -18.09 -13.56
N PHE A 959 16.57 -17.51 -13.55
CA PHE A 959 16.41 -16.07 -13.73
C PHE A 959 17.18 -15.31 -12.66
N LYS A 960 17.08 -15.71 -11.38
CA LYS A 960 17.79 -15.02 -10.30
C LYS A 960 19.30 -15.11 -10.44
N VAL A 961 19.84 -16.26 -10.86
CA VAL A 961 21.26 -16.42 -11.23
C VAL A 961 21.65 -15.44 -12.32
N SER A 962 20.87 -15.35 -13.39
CA SER A 962 21.18 -14.47 -14.53
C SER A 962 21.08 -12.99 -14.14
N PHE A 963 20.06 -12.64 -13.34
CA PHE A 963 19.83 -11.28 -12.84
C PHE A 963 20.94 -10.82 -11.89
N THR A 964 21.30 -11.63 -10.89
CA THR A 964 22.38 -11.29 -9.96
C THR A 964 23.73 -11.20 -10.67
N ARG A 965 24.02 -12.04 -11.66
CA ARG A 965 25.23 -11.88 -12.48
C ARG A 965 25.28 -10.54 -13.20
N ALA A 966 24.16 -10.12 -13.80
CA ALA A 966 24.11 -8.87 -14.56
C ALA A 966 24.22 -7.66 -13.62
N GLN A 967 23.60 -7.74 -12.44
CA GLN A 967 23.58 -6.64 -11.48
C GLN A 967 24.86 -6.56 -10.64
N ALA A 968 25.26 -7.67 -10.01
CA ALA A 968 26.34 -7.77 -9.03
C ALA A 968 27.20 -9.05 -9.28
N PRO A 969 28.03 -9.04 -10.34
CA PRO A 969 28.84 -10.20 -10.72
C PRO A 969 29.79 -10.66 -9.60
N GLU A 970 30.25 -9.75 -8.75
CA GLU A 970 31.07 -10.01 -7.57
C GLU A 970 30.41 -10.94 -6.54
N MET A 971 29.07 -10.98 -6.49
CA MET A 971 28.32 -11.88 -5.61
C MET A 971 28.13 -13.28 -6.21
N MET A 972 28.65 -13.56 -7.40
CA MET A 972 28.52 -14.87 -8.04
C MET A 972 29.56 -15.86 -7.48
N PRO A 973 29.18 -17.12 -7.18
CA PRO A 973 30.09 -18.07 -6.57
C PRO A 973 30.98 -18.80 -7.58
N PHE A 974 30.78 -18.56 -8.88
CA PHE A 974 31.48 -19.16 -10.01
C PHE A 974 31.52 -18.19 -11.20
N ASP A 975 32.49 -18.36 -12.09
CA ASP A 975 32.55 -17.63 -13.35
C ASP A 975 31.70 -18.35 -14.42
N VAL A 976 31.12 -17.62 -15.37
CA VAL A 976 30.26 -18.21 -16.40
C VAL A 976 31.02 -19.07 -17.41
N GLU A 977 32.33 -18.83 -17.54
CA GLU A 977 33.23 -19.72 -18.28
C GLU A 977 33.21 -21.15 -17.73
N ASP A 978 32.98 -21.36 -16.43
CA ASP A 978 32.93 -22.70 -15.80
C ASP A 978 31.74 -23.55 -16.27
N VAL A 979 30.70 -22.91 -16.83
CA VAL A 979 29.45 -23.56 -17.26
C VAL A 979 29.30 -23.59 -18.79
N ARG A 980 30.30 -23.07 -19.51
CA ARG A 980 30.34 -23.02 -20.98
C ARG A 980 30.16 -24.42 -21.58
N GLY A 981 29.25 -24.54 -22.56
CA GLY A 981 28.90 -25.81 -23.21
C GLY A 981 27.78 -26.63 -22.56
N ARG A 982 27.22 -26.18 -21.43
CA ARG A 982 26.01 -26.78 -20.82
C ARG A 982 24.75 -26.03 -21.25
N TRP A 983 23.57 -26.66 -21.15
CA TRP A 983 22.28 -26.03 -21.47
C TRP A 983 22.00 -24.75 -20.67
N ILE A 984 22.53 -24.65 -19.45
CA ILE A 984 22.43 -23.47 -18.57
C ILE A 984 23.13 -22.25 -19.20
N TRP A 985 24.22 -22.46 -19.94
CA TRP A 985 24.94 -21.37 -20.61
C TRP A 985 24.07 -20.69 -21.68
N ILE A 986 23.27 -21.45 -22.43
CA ILE A 986 22.32 -20.89 -23.41
C ILE A 986 21.29 -20.00 -22.71
N TRP A 987 20.78 -20.41 -21.55
CA TRP A 987 19.82 -19.63 -20.77
C TRP A 987 20.43 -18.30 -20.32
N ILE A 988 21.64 -18.33 -19.76
CA ILE A 988 22.31 -17.14 -19.20
C ILE A 988 22.71 -16.15 -20.30
N GLU A 989 23.35 -16.60 -21.38
CA GLU A 989 23.96 -15.71 -22.38
C GLU A 989 23.04 -15.36 -23.56
N LYS A 990 22.14 -16.28 -23.98
CA LYS A 990 21.36 -16.07 -25.22
C LYS A 990 19.94 -15.55 -25.01
N ILE A 991 19.37 -15.72 -23.81
CA ILE A 991 18.00 -15.30 -23.52
C ILE A 991 18.06 -14.01 -22.70
N SER A 992 17.42 -12.94 -23.18
CA SER A 992 17.38 -11.67 -22.46
C SER A 992 16.69 -11.79 -21.09
N LEU A 993 17.18 -11.04 -20.10
CA LEU A 993 16.63 -11.03 -18.73
C LEU A 993 15.12 -10.78 -18.70
N VAL A 994 14.63 -9.85 -19.53
CA VAL A 994 13.20 -9.56 -19.68
C VAL A 994 12.41 -10.79 -20.09
N THR A 995 12.91 -11.55 -21.07
CA THR A 995 12.26 -12.78 -21.57
C THR A 995 12.27 -13.87 -20.51
N GLN A 996 13.41 -14.06 -19.83
CA GLN A 996 13.52 -15.03 -18.73
C GLN A 996 12.51 -14.74 -17.62
N CYS A 997 12.39 -13.48 -17.20
CA CYS A 997 11.44 -13.06 -16.17
C CYS A 997 9.98 -13.28 -16.59
N ARG A 998 9.63 -12.93 -17.84
CA ARG A 998 8.30 -13.19 -18.40
C ARG A 998 7.94 -14.67 -18.39
N ILE A 999 8.89 -15.56 -18.72
CA ILE A 999 8.69 -17.01 -18.65
C ILE A 999 8.45 -17.45 -17.19
N ALA A 1000 9.22 -16.92 -16.23
CA ALA A 1000 9.03 -17.22 -14.82
C ALA A 1000 7.62 -16.82 -14.34
N PHE A 1001 7.19 -15.58 -14.59
CA PHE A 1001 5.85 -15.10 -14.23
C PHE A 1001 4.73 -15.90 -14.90
N PHE A 1002 4.87 -16.20 -16.19
CA PHE A 1002 3.92 -17.03 -16.91
C PHE A 1002 3.75 -18.40 -16.26
N LEU A 1003 4.85 -19.06 -15.88
CA LEU A 1003 4.80 -20.36 -15.20
C LEU A 1003 4.13 -20.27 -13.83
N MET A 1004 4.36 -19.21 -13.06
CA MET A 1004 3.68 -18.98 -11.77
C MET A 1004 2.16 -18.85 -11.95
N VAL A 1005 1.72 -18.05 -12.92
CA VAL A 1005 0.30 -17.89 -13.25
C VAL A 1005 -0.30 -19.21 -13.74
N ALA A 1006 0.41 -19.94 -14.60
CA ALA A 1006 0.00 -21.25 -15.08
C ALA A 1006 -0.21 -22.24 -13.93
N VAL A 1007 0.68 -22.27 -12.93
CA VAL A 1007 0.52 -23.10 -11.73
C VAL A 1007 -0.77 -22.74 -10.97
N ILE A 1008 -1.06 -21.46 -10.77
CA ILE A 1008 -2.29 -21.02 -10.08
C ILE A 1008 -3.54 -21.41 -10.88
N VAL A 1009 -3.53 -21.25 -12.21
CA VAL A 1009 -4.64 -21.63 -13.08
C VAL A 1009 -4.86 -23.14 -13.04
N ILE A 1010 -3.80 -23.93 -13.23
CA ILE A 1010 -3.86 -25.40 -13.15
C ILE A 1010 -4.36 -25.82 -11.76
N PHE A 1011 -3.86 -25.22 -10.69
CA PHE A 1011 -4.31 -25.49 -9.33
C PHE A 1011 -5.82 -25.28 -9.19
N ASN A 1012 -6.35 -24.12 -9.60
CA ASN A 1012 -7.77 -23.82 -9.56
C ASN A 1012 -8.62 -24.80 -10.38
N ILE A 1013 -8.13 -25.23 -11.56
CA ILE A 1013 -8.80 -26.24 -12.39
C ILE A 1013 -8.80 -27.60 -11.67
N THR A 1014 -7.71 -27.97 -11.00
CA THR A 1014 -7.61 -29.24 -10.25
C THR A 1014 -8.44 -29.26 -8.99
N THR A 1015 -8.62 -28.13 -8.30
CA THR A 1015 -9.39 -28.03 -7.04
C THR A 1015 -10.88 -27.83 -7.27
N LYS A 1016 -11.32 -27.01 -8.25
CA LYS A 1016 -12.75 -26.84 -8.61
C LYS A 1016 -13.41 -28.13 -9.12
N ALA A 1017 -12.62 -29.08 -9.63
CA ALA A 1017 -13.11 -30.37 -10.10
C ALA A 1017 -13.46 -31.37 -8.95
N ASN A 1018 -13.27 -30.99 -7.68
CA ASN A 1018 -13.54 -31.82 -6.51
C ASN A 1018 -14.57 -31.12 -5.57
N PRO A 1019 -15.88 -31.38 -5.73
CA PRO A 1019 -16.91 -30.75 -4.92
C PRO A 1019 -17.08 -31.38 -3.52
N ASP A 1020 -16.26 -32.36 -3.15
CA ASP A 1020 -16.38 -33.07 -1.86
C ASP A 1020 -15.64 -32.28 -0.75
N PRO A 1021 -16.35 -31.59 0.18
CA PRO A 1021 -15.75 -30.72 1.19
C PRO A 1021 -14.95 -31.50 2.24
N ARG A 1022 -15.10 -32.84 2.29
CA ARG A 1022 -14.46 -33.71 3.28
C ARG A 1022 -13.05 -34.19 2.87
N THR A 1023 -12.70 -34.14 1.59
CA THR A 1023 -11.41 -34.64 1.07
C THR A 1023 -10.42 -33.54 0.70
N THR A 1024 -10.88 -32.28 0.65
CA THR A 1024 -10.01 -31.14 0.38
C THR A 1024 -9.51 -30.61 1.71
N THR A 1025 -8.37 -31.09 2.18
CA THR A 1025 -7.71 -30.52 3.37
C THR A 1025 -7.52 -29.03 3.17
N THR A 1026 -8.15 -28.23 4.03
CA THR A 1026 -8.12 -26.77 4.08
C THR A 1026 -6.70 -26.23 3.96
N THR A 1027 -5.73 -26.96 4.51
CA THR A 1027 -4.29 -26.71 4.45
C THR A 1027 -3.73 -26.63 3.03
N THR A 1028 -4.23 -27.44 2.08
CA THR A 1028 -3.74 -27.42 0.70
C THR A 1028 -4.22 -26.20 -0.07
N THR A 1029 -5.44 -25.72 0.24
CA THR A 1029 -6.04 -24.55 -0.44
C THR A 1029 -5.34 -23.23 -0.11
N THR A 1030 -4.67 -23.16 1.04
CA THR A 1030 -3.96 -21.97 1.50
C THR A 1030 -2.45 -22.05 1.27
N THR A 1031 -1.86 -23.26 1.33
CA THR A 1031 -0.38 -23.41 1.28
C THR A 1031 0.21 -23.22 -0.12
N LEU A 1032 -0.39 -23.78 -1.18
CA LEU A 1032 0.19 -23.67 -2.53
C LEU A 1032 0.16 -22.22 -3.06
N PRO A 1033 -0.96 -21.47 -2.98
CA PRO A 1033 -0.97 -20.07 -3.39
C PRO A 1033 0.06 -19.21 -2.64
N LEU A 1034 0.22 -19.43 -1.32
CA LEU A 1034 1.23 -18.73 -0.53
C LEU A 1034 2.66 -19.08 -0.99
N ASN A 1035 2.94 -20.32 -1.35
CA ASN A 1035 4.26 -20.70 -1.89
C ASN A 1035 4.55 -20.08 -3.27
N ILE A 1036 3.54 -19.97 -4.14
CA ILE A 1036 3.69 -19.30 -5.44
C ILE A 1036 3.86 -17.79 -5.26
N LEU A 1037 3.12 -17.17 -4.32
CA LEU A 1037 3.37 -15.80 -3.91
C LEU A 1037 4.79 -15.65 -3.37
N THR A 1038 5.26 -16.55 -2.51
CA THR A 1038 6.63 -16.53 -1.99
C THR A 1038 7.63 -16.58 -3.15
N LEU A 1039 7.40 -17.41 -4.18
CA LEU A 1039 8.28 -17.49 -5.35
C LEU A 1039 8.31 -16.18 -6.17
N LEU A 1040 7.17 -15.51 -6.32
CA LEU A 1040 7.11 -14.17 -6.91
C LEU A 1040 7.94 -13.17 -6.09
N LEU A 1041 7.79 -13.19 -4.76
CA LEU A 1041 8.52 -12.30 -3.86
C LEU A 1041 10.04 -12.58 -3.88
N LEU A 1042 10.47 -13.84 -3.90
CA LEU A 1042 11.89 -14.20 -4.07
C LEU A 1042 12.46 -13.67 -5.40
N THR A 1043 11.65 -13.63 -6.45
CA THR A 1043 12.05 -13.11 -7.75
C THR A 1043 12.25 -11.59 -7.70
N GLN A 1044 11.39 -10.90 -6.95
CA GLN A 1044 11.38 -9.43 -6.79
C GLN A 1044 12.28 -8.88 -5.67
N SER A 1045 12.95 -9.73 -4.89
CA SER A 1045 13.84 -9.29 -3.79
C SER A 1045 15.31 -9.30 -4.21
N ARG A 1046 16.15 -8.43 -3.63
CA ARG A 1046 17.62 -8.53 -3.74
C ARG A 1046 18.11 -9.92 -3.29
N ALA A 1047 19.20 -10.40 -3.90
CA ALA A 1047 19.71 -11.75 -3.63
C ALA A 1047 20.04 -11.98 -2.15
N GLU A 1048 20.60 -10.98 -1.49
CA GLU A 1048 21.00 -10.97 -0.08
C GLU A 1048 19.82 -11.05 0.90
N ASN A 1049 18.64 -10.59 0.49
CA ASN A 1049 17.41 -10.59 1.30
C ASN A 1049 16.58 -11.86 1.12
N ILE A 1050 16.83 -12.68 0.09
CA ILE A 1050 16.10 -13.95 -0.15
C ILE A 1050 16.15 -14.93 1.05
N PRO A 1051 17.26 -15.08 1.79
CA PRO A 1051 17.31 -15.95 2.96
C PRO A 1051 16.34 -15.56 4.09
N LEU A 1052 15.93 -14.29 4.20
CA LEU A 1052 14.96 -13.85 5.22
C LEU A 1052 13.63 -14.60 5.12
N PHE A 1053 13.16 -14.94 3.92
CA PHE A 1053 11.94 -15.72 3.75
C PHE A 1053 12.03 -17.12 4.37
N ALA A 1054 13.21 -17.74 4.42
CA ALA A 1054 13.39 -19.00 5.11
C ALA A 1054 13.23 -18.83 6.63
N LEU A 1055 13.76 -17.73 7.19
CA LEU A 1055 13.63 -17.38 8.61
C LEU A 1055 12.17 -17.06 8.99
N TYR A 1056 11.49 -16.23 8.20
CA TYR A 1056 10.07 -15.93 8.42
C TYR A 1056 9.21 -17.20 8.35
N HIS A 1057 9.57 -18.14 7.47
CA HIS A 1057 8.86 -19.41 7.39
C HIS A 1057 9.08 -20.30 8.61
N LEU A 1058 10.28 -20.31 9.20
CA LEU A 1058 10.53 -21.01 10.47
C LEU A 1058 9.66 -20.42 11.58
N GLN A 1059 9.57 -19.09 11.69
CA GLN A 1059 8.70 -18.42 12.66
C GLN A 1059 7.22 -18.76 12.44
N LEU A 1060 6.73 -18.68 11.20
CA LEU A 1060 5.35 -19.04 10.87
C LEU A 1060 5.04 -20.51 11.22
N THR A 1061 5.98 -21.43 10.97
CA THR A 1061 5.82 -22.84 11.30
C THR A 1061 5.73 -23.04 12.82
N THR A 1062 6.58 -22.38 13.59
CA THR A 1062 6.51 -22.40 15.06
C THR A 1062 5.17 -21.86 15.56
N LEU A 1063 4.74 -20.70 15.08
CA LEU A 1063 3.49 -20.05 15.48
C LEU A 1063 2.26 -20.92 15.17
N THR A 1064 2.20 -21.49 13.97
CA THR A 1064 1.06 -22.33 13.55
C THR A 1064 1.02 -23.71 14.22
N THR A 1065 2.17 -24.26 14.60
CA THR A 1065 2.28 -25.62 15.18
C THR A 1065 2.05 -25.61 16.69
N TYR A 1066 2.69 -24.67 17.41
CA TYR A 1066 2.74 -24.70 18.88
C TYR A 1066 1.77 -23.72 19.55
N PHE A 1067 1.31 -22.68 18.85
CA PHE A 1067 0.49 -21.62 19.42
C PHE A 1067 -0.95 -21.68 18.92
N LYS A 1068 -1.89 -21.37 19.81
CA LYS A 1068 -3.30 -21.13 19.46
C LYS A 1068 -3.60 -19.66 19.68
N LEU A 1069 -3.39 -18.85 18.65
CA LEU A 1069 -3.56 -17.42 18.73
C LEU A 1069 -5.05 -17.06 18.70
N THR A 1070 -5.46 -16.13 19.55
CA THR A 1070 -6.78 -15.49 19.44
C THR A 1070 -6.82 -14.58 18.20
N PRO A 1071 -8.00 -14.14 17.72
CA PRO A 1071 -8.08 -13.20 16.61
C PRO A 1071 -7.28 -11.91 16.86
N LEU A 1072 -7.33 -11.38 18.10
CA LEU A 1072 -6.57 -10.20 18.50
C LEU A 1072 -5.05 -10.46 18.45
N GLU A 1073 -4.59 -11.56 19.04
CA GLU A 1073 -3.17 -11.93 19.02
C GLU A 1073 -2.66 -12.18 17.59
N THR A 1074 -3.50 -12.74 16.73
CA THR A 1074 -3.16 -12.95 15.32
C THR A 1074 -2.97 -11.61 14.61
N SER A 1075 -3.86 -10.64 14.85
CA SER A 1075 -3.74 -9.30 14.29
C SER A 1075 -2.50 -8.56 14.79
N ILE A 1076 -2.21 -8.62 16.10
CA ILE A 1076 -1.01 -8.01 16.69
C ILE A 1076 0.27 -8.63 16.10
N THR A 1077 0.33 -9.96 16.07
CA THR A 1077 1.49 -10.70 15.51
C THR A 1077 1.72 -10.28 14.06
N ALA A 1078 0.67 -10.26 13.26
CA ALA A 1078 0.80 -9.92 11.85
C ALA A 1078 1.15 -8.43 11.64
N LEU A 1079 0.62 -7.50 12.45
CA LEU A 1079 0.97 -6.08 12.36
C LEU A 1079 2.45 -5.84 12.66
N ILE A 1080 2.94 -6.36 13.79
CA ILE A 1080 4.33 -6.16 14.21
C ILE A 1080 5.31 -6.83 13.24
N GLN A 1081 4.96 -8.02 12.74
CA GLN A 1081 5.79 -8.73 11.76
C GLN A 1081 5.83 -8.00 10.41
N GLN A 1082 4.74 -7.35 9.97
CA GLN A 1082 4.75 -6.51 8.77
C GLN A 1082 5.81 -5.41 8.89
N TYR A 1083 5.71 -4.55 9.90
CA TYR A 1083 6.68 -3.46 10.08
C TYR A 1083 8.10 -4.00 10.30
N THR A 1084 8.28 -5.01 11.16
CA THR A 1084 9.62 -5.59 11.38
C THR A 1084 10.23 -6.15 10.10
N SER A 1085 9.42 -6.81 9.27
CA SER A 1085 9.89 -7.35 7.99
C SER A 1085 10.25 -6.26 6.98
N PHE A 1086 9.54 -5.13 6.97
CA PHE A 1086 9.87 -3.96 6.16
C PHE A 1086 11.28 -3.44 6.47
N PHE A 1087 11.57 -3.17 7.75
CA PHE A 1087 12.89 -2.68 8.16
C PHE A 1087 13.99 -3.70 7.93
N SER A 1088 13.74 -4.98 8.24
CA SER A 1088 14.75 -6.03 8.01
C SER A 1088 15.07 -6.28 6.54
N PHE A 1089 14.23 -5.80 5.60
CA PHE A 1089 14.49 -5.81 4.16
C PHE A 1089 15.33 -4.63 3.68
N GLY A 1090 15.71 -3.71 4.57
CA GLY A 1090 16.43 -2.47 4.24
C GLY A 1090 15.50 -1.27 3.95
N GLY A 1091 14.19 -1.43 4.11
CA GLY A 1091 13.23 -0.34 3.94
C GLY A 1091 13.21 0.62 5.13
N SER A 1092 12.88 1.89 4.87
CA SER A 1092 12.68 2.92 5.89
C SER A 1092 11.61 3.91 5.44
N ASN A 1093 11.19 4.83 6.31
CA ASN A 1093 10.31 5.94 5.91
C ASN A 1093 11.04 7.06 5.14
N SER A 1094 12.31 6.85 4.77
CA SER A 1094 13.03 7.70 3.82
C SER A 1094 12.80 7.22 2.38
N ILE A 1095 12.56 8.17 1.46
CA ILE A 1095 12.43 7.87 0.03
C ILE A 1095 13.71 7.27 -0.56
N ALA A 1096 14.86 7.55 0.05
CA ALA A 1096 16.16 7.00 -0.34
C ALA A 1096 16.26 5.47 -0.14
N SER A 1097 15.35 4.86 0.62
CA SER A 1097 15.34 3.41 0.82
C SER A 1097 14.51 2.64 -0.22
N ILE A 1098 13.84 3.33 -1.16
CA ILE A 1098 13.07 2.67 -2.22
C ILE A 1098 14.04 2.09 -3.26
N ASP A 1099 14.10 0.76 -3.33
CA ASP A 1099 14.89 0.03 -4.30
C ASP A 1099 14.12 -0.12 -5.63
N LEU A 1100 14.69 0.42 -6.71
CA LEU A 1100 14.15 0.31 -8.06
C LEU A 1100 14.75 -0.82 -8.88
N SER A 1101 15.77 -1.53 -8.36
CA SER A 1101 16.51 -2.55 -9.12
C SER A 1101 15.62 -3.66 -9.68
N SER A 1102 14.54 -4.00 -8.97
CA SER A 1102 13.60 -5.06 -9.36
C SER A 1102 12.32 -4.55 -10.05
N ALA A 1103 12.11 -3.23 -10.12
CA ALA A 1103 10.88 -2.61 -10.63
C ALA A 1103 10.62 -2.89 -12.12
N TYR A 1104 11.68 -3.14 -12.90
CA TYR A 1104 11.62 -3.37 -14.35
C TYR A 1104 11.63 -4.86 -14.74
N ASN A 1105 11.54 -5.76 -13.76
CA ASN A 1105 11.56 -7.20 -14.02
C ASN A 1105 10.42 -7.64 -14.95
N GLY A 1106 10.76 -8.04 -16.18
CA GLY A 1106 9.80 -8.47 -17.21
C GLY A 1106 9.16 -7.35 -18.03
N VAL A 1107 9.56 -6.09 -17.78
CA VAL A 1107 9.07 -4.89 -18.46
C VAL A 1107 10.11 -4.43 -19.49
N SER A 1108 9.70 -4.25 -20.76
CA SER A 1108 10.62 -3.86 -21.86
C SER A 1108 10.52 -2.39 -22.26
N ARG A 1109 9.51 -1.68 -21.77
CA ARG A 1109 9.24 -0.26 -21.97
C ARG A 1109 8.55 0.25 -20.71
N TYR A 1110 8.85 1.47 -20.30
CA TYR A 1110 8.24 2.05 -19.11
C TYR A 1110 6.71 2.02 -19.20
N ASP A 1111 6.08 1.55 -18.12
CA ASP A 1111 4.63 1.51 -17.91
C ASP A 1111 4.38 1.83 -16.43
N VAL A 1112 3.72 2.95 -16.16
CA VAL A 1112 3.50 3.48 -14.80
C VAL A 1112 2.87 2.43 -13.88
N PHE A 1113 1.91 1.65 -14.38
CA PHE A 1113 1.17 0.68 -13.58
C PHE A 1113 2.00 -0.56 -13.30
N ALA A 1114 2.65 -1.13 -14.31
CA ALA A 1114 3.47 -2.33 -14.16
C ALA A 1114 4.70 -2.06 -13.29
N VAL A 1115 5.42 -0.97 -13.56
CA VAL A 1115 6.60 -0.55 -12.80
C VAL A 1115 6.19 -0.19 -11.37
N GLY A 1116 5.14 0.62 -11.18
CA GLY A 1116 4.64 0.97 -9.84
C GLY A 1116 4.24 -0.24 -9.01
N LEU A 1117 3.57 -1.23 -9.62
CA LEU A 1117 3.20 -2.49 -8.95
C LEU A 1117 4.44 -3.31 -8.55
N LEU A 1118 5.42 -3.44 -9.45
CA LEU A 1118 6.65 -4.21 -9.18
C LEU A 1118 7.52 -3.51 -8.13
N THR A 1119 7.64 -2.17 -8.16
CA THR A 1119 8.29 -1.38 -7.11
C THR A 1119 7.64 -1.64 -5.76
N PHE A 1120 6.30 -1.62 -5.69
CA PHE A 1120 5.57 -1.92 -4.46
C PHE A 1120 5.84 -3.35 -3.97
N ILE A 1121 5.74 -4.35 -4.86
CA ILE A 1121 5.96 -5.75 -4.49
C ILE A 1121 7.40 -6.00 -4.03
N GLY A 1122 8.40 -5.37 -4.66
CA GLY A 1122 9.81 -5.51 -4.31
C GLY A 1122 10.14 -4.91 -2.94
N ASN A 1123 9.71 -3.67 -2.70
CA ASN A 1123 10.03 -2.93 -1.47
C ASN A 1123 9.22 -3.38 -0.25
N TRP A 1124 7.98 -3.84 -0.45
CA TRP A 1124 7.12 -4.35 0.62
C TRP A 1124 6.99 -5.88 0.59
N ALA A 1125 8.00 -6.59 0.07
CA ALA A 1125 7.96 -8.04 -0.09
C ALA A 1125 7.74 -8.80 1.24
N GLY A 1126 8.48 -8.45 2.30
CA GLY A 1126 8.29 -8.98 3.65
C GLY A 1126 6.88 -8.72 4.22
N PRO A 1127 6.41 -7.46 4.24
CA PRO A 1127 5.06 -7.11 4.70
C PRO A 1127 3.96 -7.84 3.94
N VAL A 1128 4.01 -7.85 2.60
CA VAL A 1128 3.06 -8.56 1.73
C VAL A 1128 3.02 -10.04 2.10
N TRP A 1129 4.18 -10.66 2.34
CA TRP A 1129 4.26 -12.04 2.76
C TRP A 1129 3.53 -12.26 4.09
N TRP A 1130 3.82 -11.47 5.13
CA TRP A 1130 3.21 -11.61 6.45
C TRP A 1130 1.69 -11.38 6.44
N VAL A 1131 1.18 -10.40 5.69
CA VAL A 1131 -0.27 -10.19 5.50
C VAL A 1131 -0.93 -11.44 4.94
N CYS A 1132 -0.36 -12.04 3.89
CA CYS A 1132 -0.91 -13.23 3.26
C CYS A 1132 -0.83 -14.50 4.14
N THR A 1133 -0.03 -14.50 5.21
CA THR A 1133 0.07 -15.62 6.16
C THR A 1133 -1.00 -15.59 7.27
N MET A 1134 -1.71 -14.48 7.47
CA MET A 1134 -2.72 -14.32 8.53
C MET A 1134 -3.77 -15.44 8.55
N ARG A 1135 -4.20 -15.91 7.37
CA ARG A 1135 -5.17 -17.00 7.26
C ARG A 1135 -4.62 -18.31 7.85
N ARG A 1136 -3.34 -18.61 7.62
CA ARG A 1136 -2.69 -19.80 8.19
C ARG A 1136 -2.52 -19.71 9.70
N LEU A 1137 -2.21 -18.51 10.23
CA LEU A 1137 -2.13 -18.27 11.67
C LEU A 1137 -3.46 -18.55 12.38
N ARG A 1138 -4.60 -18.27 11.74
CA ARG A 1138 -5.94 -18.57 12.29
C ARG A 1138 -6.30 -20.07 12.25
N GLU A 1139 -5.76 -20.82 11.30
CA GLU A 1139 -6.10 -22.23 11.05
C GLU A 1139 -5.29 -23.23 11.93
N GLY A 1140 -4.23 -22.77 12.60
CA GLY A 1140 -3.33 -23.60 13.42
C GLY A 1140 -3.95 -24.20 14.69
N LYS A 1141 -4.66 -25.34 14.56
CA LYS A 1141 -4.84 -26.44 15.56
C LYS A 1141 -5.88 -27.51 15.17
N GLN A 1142 -6.17 -27.74 13.87
CA GLN A 1142 -7.01 -28.90 13.48
C GLN A 1142 -6.22 -30.18 13.19
N GLU A 1143 -4.90 -30.12 12.95
CA GLU A 1143 -4.15 -31.27 12.42
C GLU A 1143 -3.67 -32.29 13.49
N GLY A 1144 -3.53 -31.91 14.76
CA GLY A 1144 -2.98 -32.82 15.79
C GLY A 1144 -3.92 -33.90 16.35
N ARG A 1145 -5.22 -33.90 15.99
CA ARG A 1145 -6.21 -34.82 16.59
C ARG A 1145 -6.69 -35.96 15.68
N GLN A 1146 -6.37 -35.94 14.38
CA GLN A 1146 -6.83 -36.98 13.45
C GLN A 1146 -5.79 -38.07 13.16
N GLU A 1147 -4.49 -37.83 13.33
CA GLU A 1147 -3.46 -38.86 13.10
C GLU A 1147 -3.32 -39.88 14.25
N GLY A 1148 -3.78 -39.56 15.46
CA GLY A 1148 -3.65 -40.45 16.63
C GLY A 1148 -4.73 -41.52 16.82
N ARG A 1149 -5.84 -41.48 16.06
CA ARG A 1149 -6.94 -42.48 16.19
C ARG A 1149 -6.91 -43.59 15.14
N GLY A 1150 -6.07 -43.49 14.12
CA GLY A 1150 -5.97 -44.51 13.06
C GLY A 1150 -5.10 -45.72 13.37
N MET A 1151 -4.40 -45.74 14.52
CA MET A 1151 -3.34 -46.74 14.80
C MET A 1151 -3.66 -47.72 15.94
N TRP A 1152 -4.87 -47.67 16.53
CA TRP A 1152 -5.28 -48.55 17.64
C TRP A 1152 -6.56 -49.37 17.37
N GLU A 1153 -7.04 -49.46 16.13
CA GLU A 1153 -8.18 -50.30 15.74
C GLU A 1153 -7.85 -51.40 14.71
N LYS A 1154 -6.56 -51.72 14.54
CA LYS A 1154 -6.12 -52.94 13.85
C LYS A 1154 -5.05 -53.66 14.67
N GLY A 1155 -5.52 -54.48 15.59
CA GLY A 1155 -4.78 -55.46 16.37
C GLY A 1155 -5.74 -56.52 16.86
#